data_AF-A0A1Z8KXI4-F1
#
_entry.id   AF-A0A1Z8KXI4-F1
#
_cell.length_a   1.000
_cell.length_b   1.000
_cell.length_c   1.000
_cell.angle_alpha   90.00
_cell.angle_beta   90.00
_cell.angle_gamma   90.00
#
_symmetry.space_group_name_H-M   'P 1'
#
loop_
_entity.id
_entity.type
_entity.pdbx_description
1 polymer ?
#
loop_
_entity_poly.entity_id
_entity_poly.type
_entity_poly.pdbx_seq_one_letter_code
_entity_poly.pdbx_strand_id
1 'polypeptide(L)'
;MVAGIPGASGLVAWNAFIKDPETQLSNFRKSPNIQRQIDKFTEKFTEFETLDDLVNDREAMYVVLSAFQLEEEINYTARNKKIIEEPYQGEGAEGSLVNILIDQRYRDMAETFGYAGRGDLVFASTPVMNEIIDRFVINEFEKSLGESNPGLREAAYFSRSVGDFTSTVQLLSSKALRAVIDTGLGLPAQFAQADLDQQIRVIENRLDVEDFFTEDSEGTQEAFLYNDAKANIANLSPGQQAGKSALTSIETIIEQLRSIQGQFTSITDATDPLGPNAAEITFQENNIGELITAGGAIEAAQKASQEATDLIAEMRKLYFDTKDLNPVADAAEIAANQERFGEIAGEIGAVLAGASIIDPETGVETNLLLPIPGPGPSTVTYQLESTSAAVNVTGYDLSGFLADIQTAATDFQAGNYVAANNLVVATRTSLYTARNDLIDVNDTYQADIDSVEYFSTALDMTAITAARVDAQQSLSDAGRAVNILTQLEDLAKQLSDPALTAPERAALETLFSDQQVALDAILNPPAPNNYLTNGGATLALNGFSTYTTRGIDFNNGALYPDIDPARIPADAADAAGLATTLEAIRHDMMTLERQLQTDTDQLNMLETRSDPFGKPNAELQALTDQLEELKAAAQTEIGADEDGNGGRNLLAEGTTDLRVYTTSGESFVMRGADTYGLLVEDFITAANSLATTDRAGTDLAIDTALNNALSFRDQFKTDLRHITAKLNELNLIAQDNAPETDPTETSDFANPYKDANAFTLQFIQRYLALNDQATQSANNPYLLLFGGGAGGDDSGGASGIVNLLI
;
A
#
# COMPACT_ATOMS: atom_id res chain seq x y z
N MET A 1 -18.81 -3.32 -39.02
CA MET A 1 -18.57 -4.77 -38.84
C MET A 1 -18.54 -5.01 -37.33
N VAL A 2 -19.65 -5.49 -36.76
CA VAL A 2 -19.67 -6.45 -35.64
C VAL A 2 -20.86 -7.37 -35.93
N ALA A 3 -20.53 -8.51 -36.50
CA ALA A 3 -21.23 -9.79 -36.45
C ALA A 3 -20.08 -10.79 -36.30
N GLY A 4 -19.95 -11.40 -35.12
CA GLY A 4 -18.93 -12.39 -34.79
C GLY A 4 -17.47 -11.88 -34.80
N ILE A 5 -16.92 -11.55 -33.63
CA ILE A 5 -15.45 -11.43 -33.50
C ILE A 5 -14.88 -12.85 -33.66
N PRO A 6 -14.15 -13.18 -34.74
CA PRO A 6 -13.68 -14.54 -34.95
C PRO A 6 -12.72 -14.96 -33.83
N GLY A 7 -13.08 -16.01 -33.08
CA GLY A 7 -12.28 -16.52 -31.97
C GLY A 7 -12.56 -15.90 -30.60
N ALA A 8 -13.49 -14.94 -30.50
CA ALA A 8 -13.99 -14.49 -29.19
C ALA A 8 -14.95 -15.52 -28.58
N SER A 9 -15.02 -15.56 -27.25
CA SER A 9 -16.02 -16.37 -26.54
C SER A 9 -17.44 -15.86 -26.84
N GLY A 10 -18.43 -16.75 -26.77
CA GLY A 10 -19.83 -16.39 -27.03
C GLY A 10 -20.31 -15.30 -26.09
N LEU A 11 -19.86 -15.33 -24.85
CA LEU A 11 -20.19 -14.31 -23.85
C LEU A 11 -19.63 -12.91 -24.19
N VAL A 12 -18.38 -12.83 -24.64
CA VAL A 12 -17.76 -11.54 -25.03
C VAL A 12 -18.46 -10.96 -26.25
N ALA A 13 -18.77 -11.80 -27.23
CA ALA A 13 -19.50 -11.39 -28.41
C ALA A 13 -20.94 -10.95 -28.10
N TRP A 14 -21.61 -11.60 -27.14
CA TRP A 14 -22.94 -11.23 -26.68
C TRP A 14 -22.96 -9.85 -26.02
N ASN A 15 -22.03 -9.59 -25.10
CA ASN A 15 -21.93 -8.30 -24.40
C ASN A 15 -21.66 -7.13 -25.37
N ALA A 16 -20.82 -7.34 -26.39
CA ALA A 16 -20.61 -6.35 -27.45
C ALA A 16 -21.88 -6.14 -28.30
N PHE A 17 -22.66 -7.20 -28.51
CA PHE A 17 -23.90 -7.15 -29.27
C PHE A 17 -25.00 -6.38 -28.53
N ILE A 18 -25.26 -6.69 -27.26
CA ILE A 18 -26.33 -6.05 -26.47
C ILE A 18 -26.09 -4.57 -26.17
N LYS A 19 -24.86 -4.07 -26.35
CA LYS A 19 -24.54 -2.63 -26.18
C LYS A 19 -25.19 -1.74 -27.23
N ASP A 20 -25.28 -2.22 -28.47
CA ASP A 20 -25.82 -1.44 -29.60
C ASP A 20 -26.39 -2.39 -30.67
N PRO A 21 -27.52 -3.05 -30.38
CA PRO A 21 -28.12 -4.02 -31.29
C PRO A 21 -28.66 -3.37 -32.57
N GLU A 22 -29.17 -2.13 -32.47
CA GLU A 22 -29.81 -1.42 -33.57
C GLU A 22 -28.82 -1.04 -34.67
N THR A 23 -27.67 -0.47 -34.30
CA THR A 23 -26.62 -0.14 -35.27
C THR A 23 -26.05 -1.40 -35.93
N GLN A 24 -25.90 -2.48 -35.16
CA GLN A 24 -25.41 -3.76 -35.69
C GLN A 24 -26.39 -4.37 -36.70
N LEU A 25 -27.68 -4.40 -36.39
CA LEU A 25 -28.74 -4.84 -37.31
C LEU A 25 -28.85 -3.93 -38.54
N SER A 26 -28.82 -2.61 -38.36
CA SER A 26 -28.86 -1.63 -39.46
C SER A 26 -27.70 -1.83 -40.44
N ASN A 27 -26.49 -2.06 -39.90
CA ASN A 27 -25.32 -2.35 -40.70
C ASN A 27 -25.43 -3.71 -41.40
N PHE A 28 -25.97 -4.73 -40.73
CA PHE A 28 -26.18 -6.05 -41.33
C PHE A 28 -27.18 -6.01 -42.48
N ARG A 29 -28.31 -5.31 -42.33
CA ARG A 29 -29.32 -5.09 -43.38
C ARG A 29 -28.69 -4.48 -44.64
N LYS A 30 -27.79 -3.52 -44.47
CA LYS A 30 -27.05 -2.84 -45.56
C LYS A 30 -25.97 -3.71 -46.22
N SER A 31 -25.74 -4.93 -45.73
CA SER A 31 -24.74 -5.84 -46.32
C SER A 31 -25.12 -6.18 -47.77
N PRO A 32 -24.16 -6.19 -48.72
CA PRO A 32 -24.46 -6.35 -50.15
C PRO A 32 -25.30 -7.58 -50.52
N ASN A 33 -25.12 -8.69 -49.78
CA ASN A 33 -25.88 -9.93 -50.01
C ASN A 33 -27.31 -9.83 -49.49
N ILE A 34 -27.51 -9.25 -48.30
CA ILE A 34 -28.82 -9.07 -47.67
C ILE A 34 -29.64 -8.04 -48.44
N GLN A 35 -29.06 -6.87 -48.74
CA GLN A 35 -29.72 -5.82 -49.50
C GLN A 35 -30.18 -6.34 -50.87
N ARG A 36 -29.37 -7.14 -51.57
CA ARG A 36 -29.77 -7.73 -52.86
C ARG A 36 -30.98 -8.67 -52.75
N GLN A 37 -31.07 -9.44 -51.67
CA GLN A 37 -32.22 -10.32 -51.44
C GLN A 37 -33.47 -9.51 -51.10
N ILE A 38 -33.33 -8.45 -50.31
CA ILE A 38 -34.41 -7.50 -50.00
C ILE A 38 -34.91 -6.81 -51.28
N ASP A 39 -34.01 -6.28 -52.11
CA ASP A 39 -34.37 -5.57 -53.34
C ASP A 39 -35.13 -6.49 -54.31
N LYS A 40 -34.62 -7.71 -54.52
CA LYS A 40 -35.26 -8.72 -55.38
C LYS A 40 -36.61 -9.18 -54.83
N PHE A 41 -36.71 -9.38 -53.52
CA PHE A 41 -37.97 -9.76 -52.89
C PHE A 41 -39.00 -8.63 -53.02
N THR A 42 -38.59 -7.40 -52.74
CA THR A 42 -39.45 -6.20 -52.85
C THR A 42 -39.97 -6.02 -54.27
N GLU A 43 -39.09 -6.14 -55.27
CA GLU A 43 -39.46 -6.07 -56.70
C GLU A 43 -40.55 -7.11 -57.03
N LYS A 44 -40.28 -8.39 -56.76
CA LYS A 44 -41.21 -9.48 -57.08
C LYS A 44 -42.50 -9.47 -56.27
N PHE A 45 -42.42 -9.15 -54.97
CA PHE A 45 -43.56 -9.18 -54.07
C PHE A 45 -44.63 -8.16 -54.47
N THR A 46 -44.23 -7.03 -55.06
CA THR A 46 -45.16 -6.03 -55.61
C THR A 46 -45.81 -6.45 -56.94
N GLU A 47 -45.27 -7.47 -57.62
CA GLU A 47 -45.80 -8.01 -58.88
C GLU A 47 -46.74 -9.20 -58.69
N PHE A 48 -46.75 -9.82 -57.49
CA PHE A 48 -47.59 -11.00 -57.23
C PHE A 48 -49.06 -10.63 -57.08
N GLU A 49 -49.91 -11.24 -57.91
CA GLU A 49 -51.36 -11.05 -57.88
C GLU A 49 -52.07 -12.17 -57.12
N THR A 50 -51.45 -13.35 -56.98
CA THR A 50 -52.03 -14.53 -56.34
C THR A 50 -51.06 -15.20 -55.38
N LEU A 51 -51.58 -16.00 -54.44
CA LEU A 51 -50.75 -16.85 -53.58
C LEU A 51 -49.92 -17.87 -54.40
N ASP A 52 -50.41 -18.29 -55.57
CA ASP A 52 -49.68 -19.16 -56.47
C ASP A 52 -48.43 -18.47 -57.04
N ASP A 53 -48.46 -17.16 -57.27
CA ASP A 53 -47.29 -16.42 -57.76
C ASP A 53 -46.17 -16.39 -56.72
N LEU A 54 -46.50 -16.16 -55.44
CA LEU A 54 -45.52 -16.27 -54.34
C LEU A 54 -44.95 -17.68 -54.24
N VAL A 55 -45.84 -18.67 -54.11
CA VAL A 55 -45.42 -20.02 -53.71
C VAL A 55 -44.63 -20.72 -54.83
N ASN A 56 -44.83 -20.32 -56.09
CA ASN A 56 -44.03 -20.79 -57.22
C ASN A 56 -42.69 -20.05 -57.40
N ASP A 57 -42.51 -18.85 -56.84
CA ASP A 57 -41.21 -18.17 -56.82
C ASP A 57 -40.34 -18.66 -55.66
N ARG A 58 -39.37 -19.51 -55.99
CA ARG A 58 -38.48 -20.11 -54.99
C ARG A 58 -37.62 -19.09 -54.23
N GLU A 59 -37.23 -17.98 -54.86
CA GLU A 59 -36.43 -16.95 -54.19
C GLU A 59 -37.28 -16.15 -53.20
N ALA A 60 -38.52 -15.80 -53.58
CA ALA A 60 -39.44 -15.10 -52.69
C ALA A 60 -39.93 -16.01 -51.54
N MET A 61 -40.26 -17.27 -51.84
CA MET A 61 -40.64 -18.24 -50.83
C MET A 61 -39.48 -18.53 -49.85
N TYR A 62 -38.22 -18.44 -50.30
CA TYR A 62 -37.08 -18.55 -49.38
C TYR A 62 -37.03 -17.41 -48.36
N VAL A 63 -37.24 -16.16 -48.81
CA VAL A 63 -37.29 -15.00 -47.90
C VAL A 63 -38.44 -15.14 -46.91
N VAL A 64 -39.63 -15.53 -47.38
CA VAL A 64 -40.80 -15.79 -46.53
C VAL A 64 -40.51 -16.89 -45.51
N LEU A 65 -40.03 -18.04 -45.94
CA LEU A 65 -39.75 -19.15 -45.03
C LEU A 65 -38.63 -18.80 -44.05
N SER A 66 -37.60 -18.07 -44.48
CA SER A 66 -36.53 -17.61 -43.59
C SER A 66 -37.04 -16.60 -42.56
N ALA A 67 -37.98 -15.71 -42.91
CA ALA A 67 -38.63 -14.82 -41.95
C ALA A 67 -39.30 -15.58 -40.79
N PHE A 68 -39.77 -16.81 -41.01
CA PHE A 68 -40.38 -17.65 -39.98
C PHE A 68 -39.50 -18.85 -39.56
N GLN A 69 -38.23 -18.89 -39.99
CA GLN A 69 -37.27 -19.97 -39.67
C GLN A 69 -37.71 -21.37 -40.14
N LEU A 70 -38.41 -21.42 -41.27
CA LEU A 70 -38.98 -22.62 -41.90
C LEU A 70 -38.27 -22.95 -43.23
N GLU A 71 -36.99 -22.62 -43.36
CA GLU A 71 -36.22 -22.75 -44.61
C GLU A 71 -36.11 -24.21 -45.08
N GLU A 72 -36.12 -25.15 -44.14
CA GLU A 72 -36.13 -26.58 -44.42
C GLU A 72 -37.41 -27.01 -45.16
N GLU A 73 -38.49 -26.23 -45.03
CA GLU A 73 -39.77 -26.51 -45.67
C GLU A 73 -39.85 -26.01 -47.13
N ILE A 74 -38.77 -25.45 -47.68
CA ILE A 74 -38.74 -24.88 -49.05
C ILE A 74 -39.15 -25.88 -50.15
N ASN A 75 -39.01 -27.18 -49.88
CA ASN A 75 -39.39 -28.24 -50.83
C ASN A 75 -40.85 -28.70 -50.69
N TYR A 76 -41.60 -28.22 -49.69
CA TYR A 76 -42.99 -28.59 -49.43
C TYR A 76 -43.98 -27.51 -49.90
N THR A 77 -43.84 -27.08 -51.15
CA THR A 77 -44.63 -26.02 -51.82
C THR A 77 -46.15 -26.14 -51.56
N ALA A 78 -46.74 -27.33 -51.74
CA ALA A 78 -48.18 -27.54 -51.53
C ALA A 78 -48.61 -27.43 -50.05
N ARG A 79 -47.73 -27.79 -49.11
CA ARG A 79 -47.97 -27.63 -47.68
C ARG A 79 -47.92 -26.15 -47.31
N ASN A 80 -46.89 -25.44 -47.76
CA ASN A 80 -46.73 -24.02 -47.46
C ASN A 80 -47.88 -23.18 -48.02
N LYS A 81 -48.32 -23.48 -49.26
CA LYS A 81 -49.54 -22.89 -49.83
C LYS A 81 -50.72 -23.09 -48.89
N LYS A 82 -50.97 -24.34 -48.50
CA LYS A 82 -52.12 -24.69 -47.66
C LYS A 82 -52.08 -24.03 -46.28
N ILE A 83 -50.90 -23.86 -45.69
CA ILE A 83 -50.71 -23.19 -44.39
C ILE A 83 -51.06 -21.71 -44.49
N ILE A 84 -50.59 -21.03 -45.53
CA ILE A 84 -50.90 -19.60 -45.76
C ILE A 84 -52.39 -19.43 -46.12
N GLU A 85 -52.97 -20.39 -46.84
CA GLU A 85 -54.34 -20.33 -47.35
C GLU A 85 -55.41 -20.55 -46.26
N GLU A 86 -55.14 -21.40 -45.27
CA GLU A 86 -56.14 -21.81 -44.27
C GLU A 86 -56.32 -20.80 -43.12
N PRO A 87 -57.53 -20.74 -42.52
CA PRO A 87 -57.82 -19.80 -41.45
C PRO A 87 -57.09 -20.18 -40.15
N TYR A 88 -56.28 -19.25 -39.62
CA TYR A 88 -55.64 -19.39 -38.31
C TYR A 88 -56.57 -19.05 -37.14
N GLN A 89 -57.59 -18.20 -37.38
CA GLN A 89 -58.60 -17.78 -36.41
C GLN A 89 -59.99 -17.63 -37.05
N GLY A 90 -61.05 -17.68 -36.24
CA GLY A 90 -62.44 -17.51 -36.70
C GLY A 90 -63.11 -18.81 -37.17
N GLU A 91 -64.21 -18.69 -37.94
CA GLU A 91 -64.98 -19.84 -38.41
C GLU A 91 -64.14 -20.73 -39.34
N GLY A 92 -64.09 -22.04 -39.05
CA GLY A 92 -63.27 -23.01 -39.79
C GLY A 92 -61.83 -23.17 -39.28
N ALA A 93 -61.39 -22.38 -38.31
CA ALA A 93 -60.04 -22.47 -37.77
C ALA A 93 -59.80 -23.75 -36.96
N GLU A 94 -60.77 -24.28 -36.21
CA GLU A 94 -60.60 -25.44 -35.31
C GLU A 94 -60.14 -26.73 -36.00
N GLY A 95 -60.30 -26.84 -37.34
CA GLY A 95 -59.86 -27.99 -38.13
C GLY A 95 -58.80 -27.69 -39.19
N SER A 96 -58.23 -26.48 -39.19
CA SER A 96 -57.18 -26.10 -40.15
C SER A 96 -55.85 -26.79 -39.85
N LEU A 97 -55.07 -27.08 -40.89
CA LEU A 97 -53.71 -27.59 -40.83
C LEU A 97 -52.84 -26.72 -39.93
N VAL A 98 -52.99 -25.39 -39.96
CA VAL A 98 -52.18 -24.48 -39.14
C VAL A 98 -52.47 -24.64 -37.63
N ASN A 99 -53.68 -25.05 -37.26
CA ASN A 99 -54.08 -25.29 -35.87
C ASN A 99 -53.84 -26.72 -35.40
N ILE A 100 -53.56 -27.64 -36.32
CA ILE A 100 -53.22 -29.04 -36.04
C ILE A 100 -51.71 -29.23 -35.89
N LEU A 101 -50.90 -28.37 -36.53
CA LEU A 101 -49.44 -28.42 -36.40
C LEU A 101 -49.01 -27.95 -34.99
N ILE A 102 -48.07 -28.68 -34.40
CA ILE A 102 -47.54 -28.40 -33.05
C ILE A 102 -46.65 -27.15 -33.05
N ASP A 103 -45.94 -26.90 -34.15
CA ASP A 103 -44.99 -25.80 -34.27
C ASP A 103 -45.73 -24.48 -34.56
N GLN A 104 -45.66 -23.58 -33.58
CA GLN A 104 -46.31 -22.27 -33.59
C GLN A 104 -45.88 -21.39 -34.77
N ARG A 105 -44.68 -21.58 -35.32
CA ARG A 105 -44.14 -20.76 -36.42
C ARG A 105 -45.01 -20.82 -37.68
N TYR A 106 -45.73 -21.93 -37.89
CA TYR A 106 -46.69 -22.06 -38.99
C TYR A 106 -47.90 -21.15 -38.79
N ARG A 107 -48.37 -20.98 -37.54
CA ARG A 107 -49.44 -20.05 -37.20
C ARG A 107 -49.00 -18.62 -37.40
N ASP A 108 -47.81 -18.26 -36.94
CA ASP A 108 -47.27 -16.90 -37.07
C ASP A 108 -47.14 -16.51 -38.55
N MET A 109 -46.73 -17.46 -39.40
CA MET A 109 -46.69 -17.26 -40.86
C MET A 109 -48.09 -17.01 -41.44
N ALA A 110 -49.07 -17.85 -41.12
CA ALA A 110 -50.44 -17.70 -41.62
C ALA A 110 -51.11 -16.40 -41.09
N GLU A 111 -50.82 -16.02 -39.86
CA GLU A 111 -51.30 -14.80 -39.22
C GLU A 111 -50.73 -13.56 -39.88
N THR A 112 -49.42 -13.53 -40.12
CA THR A 112 -48.73 -12.40 -40.76
C THR A 112 -49.26 -12.14 -42.17
N PHE A 113 -49.56 -13.19 -42.94
CA PHE A 113 -50.20 -13.03 -44.24
C PHE A 113 -51.68 -12.63 -44.15
N GLY A 114 -52.36 -12.95 -43.05
CA GLY A 114 -53.73 -12.55 -42.79
C GLY A 114 -54.75 -13.04 -43.83
N TYR A 115 -54.39 -14.06 -44.63
CA TYR A 115 -55.11 -14.46 -45.83
C TYR A 115 -56.51 -14.99 -45.49
N ALA A 116 -56.65 -15.91 -44.52
CA ALA A 116 -57.91 -16.35 -43.89
C ALA A 116 -59.13 -16.48 -44.84
N GLY A 117 -58.93 -16.93 -46.09
CA GLY A 117 -59.98 -17.05 -47.10
C GLY A 117 -60.55 -15.73 -47.66
N ARG A 118 -59.90 -14.57 -47.43
CA ARG A 118 -60.35 -13.23 -47.85
C ARG A 118 -60.09 -12.88 -49.33
N GLY A 119 -59.53 -13.81 -50.12
CA GLY A 119 -59.24 -13.63 -51.54
C GLY A 119 -57.96 -12.84 -51.82
N ASP A 120 -57.60 -12.77 -53.11
CA ASP A 120 -56.26 -12.46 -53.65
C ASP A 120 -55.65 -11.08 -53.31
N LEU A 121 -56.33 -10.20 -52.57
CA LEU A 121 -55.93 -8.78 -52.41
C LEU A 121 -55.35 -8.39 -51.03
N VAL A 122 -55.23 -9.30 -50.06
CA VAL A 122 -54.72 -8.98 -48.69
C VAL A 122 -53.22 -9.31 -48.51
N PHE A 123 -52.68 -10.21 -49.33
CA PHE A 123 -51.33 -10.75 -49.18
C PHE A 123 -50.20 -9.77 -49.57
N ALA A 124 -50.37 -8.96 -50.62
CA ALA A 124 -49.31 -8.10 -51.20
C ALA A 124 -49.27 -6.67 -50.63
N SER A 125 -49.55 -6.48 -49.34
CA SER A 125 -49.52 -5.15 -48.72
C SER A 125 -48.11 -4.73 -48.28
N THR A 126 -47.79 -3.44 -48.36
CA THR A 126 -46.51 -2.90 -47.89
C THR A 126 -46.20 -3.24 -46.42
N PRO A 127 -47.18 -3.20 -45.48
CA PRO A 127 -46.94 -3.62 -44.10
C PRO A 127 -46.52 -5.10 -43.97
N VAL A 128 -47.18 -6.01 -44.69
CA VAL A 128 -46.86 -7.45 -44.68
C VAL A 128 -45.46 -7.69 -45.28
N MET A 129 -45.14 -7.01 -46.38
CA MET A 129 -43.82 -7.09 -47.01
C MET A 129 -42.71 -6.63 -46.06
N ASN A 130 -42.91 -5.49 -45.37
CA ASN A 130 -41.93 -4.95 -44.44
C ASN A 130 -41.73 -5.87 -43.23
N GLU A 131 -42.82 -6.41 -42.65
CA GLU A 131 -42.75 -7.37 -41.55
C GLU A 131 -41.95 -8.63 -41.94
N ILE A 132 -42.17 -9.17 -43.15
CA ILE A 132 -41.41 -10.31 -43.67
C ILE A 132 -39.94 -9.94 -43.86
N ILE A 133 -39.64 -8.77 -44.42
CA ILE A 133 -38.26 -8.30 -44.61
C ILE A 133 -37.54 -8.14 -43.26
N ASP A 134 -38.18 -7.54 -42.28
CA ASP A 134 -37.56 -7.28 -40.98
C ASP A 134 -37.30 -8.59 -40.23
N ARG A 135 -38.28 -9.52 -40.20
CA ARG A 135 -38.09 -10.87 -39.65
C ARG A 135 -37.01 -11.67 -40.38
N PHE A 136 -36.95 -11.56 -41.71
CA PHE A 136 -35.91 -12.17 -42.53
C PHE A 136 -34.51 -11.65 -42.15
N VAL A 137 -34.35 -10.32 -42.03
CA VAL A 137 -33.09 -9.69 -41.64
C VAL A 137 -32.67 -10.14 -40.24
N ILE A 138 -33.60 -10.19 -39.29
CA ILE A 138 -33.34 -10.65 -37.91
C ILE A 138 -32.85 -12.10 -37.92
N ASN A 139 -33.54 -13.01 -38.61
CA ASN A 139 -33.14 -14.41 -38.65
C ASN A 139 -31.79 -14.63 -39.36
N GLU A 140 -31.53 -13.94 -40.47
CA GLU A 140 -30.21 -14.00 -41.14
C GLU A 140 -29.10 -13.41 -40.27
N PHE A 141 -29.39 -12.38 -39.47
CA PHE A 141 -28.45 -11.83 -38.51
C PHE A 141 -28.14 -12.84 -37.39
N GLU A 142 -29.16 -13.43 -36.77
CA GLU A 142 -29.03 -14.49 -35.76
C GLU A 142 -28.21 -15.69 -36.29
N LYS A 143 -28.43 -16.09 -37.55
CA LYS A 143 -27.61 -17.11 -38.21
C LYS A 143 -26.15 -16.71 -38.33
N SER A 144 -25.86 -15.48 -38.73
CA SER A 144 -24.48 -14.97 -38.85
C SER A 144 -23.75 -14.95 -37.49
N LEU A 145 -24.47 -14.70 -36.39
CA LEU A 145 -23.92 -14.86 -35.03
C LEU A 145 -23.58 -16.33 -34.74
N GLY A 146 -24.47 -17.25 -35.13
CA GLY A 146 -24.29 -18.69 -34.98
C GLY A 146 -23.13 -19.29 -35.77
N GLU A 147 -22.77 -18.71 -36.92
CA GLU A 147 -21.57 -19.11 -37.68
C GLU A 147 -20.27 -18.89 -36.89
N SER A 148 -20.29 -17.92 -35.96
CA SER A 148 -19.16 -17.56 -35.12
C SER A 148 -19.13 -18.35 -33.81
N ASN A 149 -20.28 -18.43 -33.14
CA ASN A 149 -20.48 -19.26 -31.95
C ASN A 149 -21.93 -19.76 -31.94
N PRO A 150 -22.18 -21.08 -31.99
CA PRO A 150 -23.55 -21.63 -32.02
C PRO A 150 -24.44 -21.13 -30.88
N GLY A 151 -23.86 -20.90 -29.69
CA GLY A 151 -24.61 -20.41 -28.54
C GLY A 151 -25.05 -18.95 -28.66
N LEU A 152 -24.38 -18.12 -29.46
CA LEU A 152 -24.83 -16.74 -29.70
C LEU A 152 -26.17 -16.68 -30.42
N ARG A 153 -26.40 -17.60 -31.37
CA ARG A 153 -27.69 -17.69 -32.06
C ARG A 153 -28.80 -18.08 -31.10
N GLU A 154 -28.53 -19.07 -30.25
CA GLU A 154 -29.49 -19.55 -29.24
C GLU A 154 -29.80 -18.46 -28.21
N ALA A 155 -28.79 -17.72 -27.76
CA ALA A 155 -28.91 -16.56 -26.87
C ALA A 155 -29.74 -15.43 -27.48
N ALA A 156 -29.44 -15.02 -28.72
CA ALA A 156 -30.19 -13.98 -29.42
C ALA A 156 -31.66 -14.38 -29.60
N TYR A 157 -31.90 -15.62 -30.05
CA TYR A 157 -33.25 -16.15 -30.20
C TYR A 157 -34.01 -16.18 -28.87
N PHE A 158 -33.35 -16.62 -27.79
CA PHE A 158 -33.93 -16.66 -26.45
C PHE A 158 -34.30 -15.27 -25.96
N SER A 159 -33.37 -14.30 -26.06
CA SER A 159 -33.60 -12.90 -25.69
C SER A 159 -34.80 -12.29 -26.40
N ARG A 160 -34.99 -12.60 -27.69
CA ARG A 160 -36.08 -12.06 -28.49
C ARG A 160 -37.42 -12.74 -28.22
N SER A 161 -37.41 -14.05 -27.97
CA SER A 161 -38.63 -14.86 -28.05
C SER A 161 -39.13 -15.36 -26.70
N VAL A 162 -38.32 -15.34 -25.63
CA VAL A 162 -38.71 -15.94 -24.34
C VAL A 162 -39.99 -15.31 -23.76
N GLY A 163 -40.20 -14.00 -23.97
CA GLY A 163 -41.39 -13.27 -23.53
C GLY A 163 -42.70 -13.68 -24.23
N ASP A 164 -42.64 -14.36 -25.38
CA ASP A 164 -43.83 -14.84 -26.10
C ASP A 164 -44.44 -16.10 -25.47
N PHE A 165 -43.76 -16.70 -24.49
CA PHE A 165 -44.17 -17.93 -23.82
C PHE A 165 -44.67 -17.63 -22.41
N THR A 166 -45.55 -18.47 -21.86
CA THR A 166 -46.13 -18.24 -20.52
C THR A 166 -46.07 -19.48 -19.62
N SER A 167 -45.34 -20.53 -20.03
CA SER A 167 -45.23 -21.77 -19.24
C SER A 167 -44.00 -22.61 -19.62
N THR A 168 -43.53 -23.41 -18.66
CA THR A 168 -42.44 -24.38 -18.84
C THR A 168 -42.67 -25.32 -20.01
N VAL A 169 -43.92 -25.77 -20.20
CA VAL A 169 -44.31 -26.66 -21.31
C VAL A 169 -44.07 -26.02 -22.67
N GLN A 170 -44.44 -24.74 -22.83
CA GLN A 170 -44.25 -24.03 -24.08
C GLN A 170 -42.76 -23.72 -24.34
N LEU A 171 -42.00 -23.36 -23.31
CA LEU A 171 -40.54 -23.16 -23.43
C LEU A 171 -39.84 -24.45 -23.90
N LEU A 172 -40.22 -25.61 -23.35
CA LEU A 172 -39.68 -26.92 -23.72
C LEU A 172 -40.07 -27.38 -25.13
N SER A 173 -41.08 -26.76 -25.75
CA SER A 173 -41.51 -27.08 -27.12
C SER A 173 -40.57 -26.51 -28.18
N SER A 174 -39.81 -25.46 -27.85
CA SER A 174 -38.79 -24.89 -28.73
C SER A 174 -37.43 -25.50 -28.45
N LYS A 175 -36.81 -26.07 -29.50
CA LYS A 175 -35.46 -26.66 -29.40
C LYS A 175 -34.41 -25.63 -28.97
N ALA A 176 -34.51 -24.40 -29.47
CA ALA A 176 -33.55 -23.35 -29.15
C ALA A 176 -33.70 -22.85 -27.71
N LEU A 177 -34.95 -22.62 -27.24
CA LEU A 177 -35.17 -22.19 -25.86
C LEU A 177 -34.79 -23.28 -24.87
N ARG A 178 -35.14 -24.53 -25.19
CA ARG A 178 -34.75 -25.70 -24.41
C ARG A 178 -33.24 -25.82 -24.26
N ALA A 179 -32.46 -25.58 -25.32
CA ALA A 179 -31.00 -25.62 -25.24
C ALA A 179 -30.46 -24.59 -24.23
N VAL A 180 -31.00 -23.36 -24.26
CA VAL A 180 -30.62 -22.30 -23.32
C VAL A 180 -31.00 -22.64 -21.88
N ILE A 181 -32.21 -23.18 -21.65
CA ILE A 181 -32.66 -23.61 -20.31
C ILE A 181 -31.83 -24.78 -19.79
N ASP A 182 -31.68 -25.85 -20.59
CA ASP A 182 -30.96 -27.06 -20.17
C ASP A 182 -29.51 -26.72 -19.83
N THR A 183 -28.81 -25.99 -20.69
CA THR A 183 -27.43 -25.58 -20.46
C THR A 183 -27.31 -24.52 -19.37
N GLY A 184 -28.20 -23.52 -19.32
CA GLY A 184 -28.23 -22.48 -18.29
C GLY A 184 -28.43 -23.05 -16.88
N LEU A 185 -29.25 -24.11 -16.74
CA LEU A 185 -29.47 -24.84 -15.49
C LEU A 185 -28.43 -25.93 -15.21
N GLY A 186 -27.45 -26.11 -16.10
CA GLY A 186 -26.42 -27.14 -15.98
C GLY A 186 -26.99 -28.56 -16.02
N LEU A 187 -28.09 -28.77 -16.74
CA LEU A 187 -28.73 -30.08 -16.89
C LEU A 187 -27.95 -30.93 -17.90
N PRO A 188 -27.69 -32.21 -17.59
CA PRO A 188 -26.94 -33.08 -18.49
C PRO A 188 -27.77 -33.43 -19.73
N ALA A 189 -27.13 -33.65 -20.89
CA ALA A 189 -27.83 -33.95 -22.14
C ALA A 189 -28.79 -35.16 -22.07
N GLN A 190 -28.51 -36.13 -21.18
CA GLN A 190 -29.37 -37.30 -20.95
C GLN A 190 -30.70 -36.95 -20.27
N PHE A 191 -30.80 -35.78 -19.63
CA PHE A 191 -32.03 -35.31 -18.99
C PHE A 191 -33.20 -35.21 -19.99
N ALA A 192 -32.91 -34.95 -21.27
CA ALA A 192 -33.94 -34.91 -22.31
C ALA A 192 -34.67 -36.25 -22.56
N GLN A 193 -34.16 -37.36 -22.00
CA GLN A 193 -34.80 -38.69 -22.09
C GLN A 193 -35.79 -38.98 -20.95
N ALA A 194 -35.83 -38.16 -19.90
CA ALA A 194 -36.77 -38.32 -18.80
C ALA A 194 -38.22 -38.07 -19.25
N ASP A 195 -39.22 -38.56 -18.51
CA ASP A 195 -40.62 -38.25 -18.80
C ASP A 195 -40.88 -36.73 -18.73
N LEU A 196 -41.73 -36.19 -19.62
CA LEU A 196 -41.99 -34.74 -19.71
C LEU A 196 -42.39 -34.13 -18.36
N ASP A 197 -43.21 -34.83 -17.57
CA ASP A 197 -43.62 -34.39 -16.23
C ASP A 197 -42.46 -34.32 -15.23
N GLN A 198 -41.44 -35.17 -15.39
CA GLN A 198 -40.22 -35.10 -14.58
C GLN A 198 -39.34 -33.93 -15.02
N GLN A 199 -39.27 -33.68 -16.33
CA GLN A 199 -38.53 -32.55 -16.88
C GLN A 199 -39.06 -31.22 -16.36
N ILE A 200 -40.39 -31.03 -16.43
CA ILE A 200 -41.08 -29.83 -15.95
C ILE A 200 -40.79 -29.60 -14.46
N ARG A 201 -40.97 -30.63 -13.61
CA ARG A 201 -40.73 -30.50 -12.17
C ARG A 201 -39.30 -30.09 -11.81
N VAL A 202 -38.30 -30.64 -12.51
CA VAL A 202 -36.89 -30.32 -12.20
C VAL A 202 -36.54 -28.90 -12.64
N ILE A 203 -37.09 -28.44 -13.75
CA ILE A 203 -36.91 -27.06 -14.22
C ILE A 203 -37.59 -26.09 -13.27
N GLU A 204 -38.87 -26.30 -12.94
CA GLU A 204 -39.65 -25.42 -12.05
C GLU A 204 -39.09 -25.39 -10.61
N ASN A 205 -38.41 -26.44 -10.16
CA ASN A 205 -37.71 -26.43 -8.86
C ASN A 205 -36.42 -25.60 -8.85
N ARG A 206 -35.85 -25.29 -10.02
CA ARG A 206 -34.57 -24.58 -10.17
C ARG A 206 -34.71 -23.19 -10.78
N LEU A 207 -35.85 -22.92 -11.39
CA LEU A 207 -36.12 -21.75 -12.19
C LEU A 207 -37.60 -21.44 -12.13
N ASP A 208 -37.94 -20.25 -11.62
CA ASP A 208 -39.28 -19.73 -11.81
C ASP A 208 -39.36 -19.17 -13.24
N VAL A 209 -40.14 -19.81 -14.10
CA VAL A 209 -40.28 -19.37 -15.49
C VAL A 209 -41.00 -18.02 -15.57
N GLU A 210 -41.78 -17.65 -14.53
CA GLU A 210 -42.44 -16.35 -14.44
C GLU A 210 -41.42 -15.19 -14.38
N ASP A 211 -40.20 -15.43 -13.92
CA ASP A 211 -39.12 -14.42 -13.88
C ASP A 211 -38.70 -13.94 -15.28
N PHE A 212 -38.94 -14.72 -16.34
CA PHE A 212 -38.73 -14.26 -17.73
C PHE A 212 -39.88 -13.41 -18.28
N PHE A 213 -41.05 -13.46 -17.64
CA PHE A 213 -42.29 -12.88 -18.17
C PHE A 213 -42.77 -11.64 -17.39
N THR A 214 -42.22 -11.38 -16.20
CA THR A 214 -42.64 -10.24 -15.37
C THR A 214 -42.16 -8.91 -15.96
N GLU A 215 -43.11 -8.05 -16.36
CA GLU A 215 -42.88 -6.63 -16.67
C GLU A 215 -42.30 -5.87 -15.46
N ASP A 216 -42.52 -6.36 -14.24
CA ASP A 216 -42.14 -5.73 -12.96
C ASP A 216 -40.67 -5.95 -12.53
N SER A 217 -39.83 -6.59 -13.35
CA SER A 217 -38.39 -6.74 -13.06
C SER A 217 -37.58 -5.51 -13.51
N GLU A 218 -37.88 -4.36 -12.90
CA GLU A 218 -37.21 -3.03 -12.83
C GLU A 218 -35.87 -2.77 -13.60
N GLY A 219 -35.69 -3.17 -14.85
CA GLY A 219 -34.48 -2.80 -15.59
C GLY A 219 -34.60 -2.94 -17.09
N THR A 220 -34.45 -1.83 -17.81
CA THR A 220 -34.19 -1.85 -19.25
C THR A 220 -32.84 -2.50 -19.55
N GLN A 221 -32.59 -2.86 -20.81
CA GLN A 221 -31.29 -3.36 -21.27
C GLN A 221 -30.13 -2.43 -20.85
N GLU A 222 -30.33 -1.11 -20.91
CA GLU A 222 -29.36 -0.11 -20.47
C GLU A 222 -29.11 -0.17 -18.96
N ALA A 223 -30.17 -0.30 -18.15
CA ALA A 223 -30.04 -0.45 -16.70
C ALA A 223 -29.28 -1.72 -16.31
N PHE A 224 -29.51 -2.82 -17.04
CA PHE A 224 -28.74 -4.05 -16.87
C PHE A 224 -27.26 -3.85 -17.19
N LEU A 225 -26.93 -3.30 -18.36
CA LEU A 225 -25.56 -3.02 -18.79
C LEU A 225 -24.81 -2.10 -17.82
N TYR A 226 -25.50 -1.07 -17.33
CA TYR A 226 -24.97 -0.15 -16.32
C TYR A 226 -24.62 -0.85 -15.00
N ASN A 227 -25.56 -1.63 -14.47
CA ASN A 227 -25.39 -2.32 -13.20
C ASN A 227 -24.33 -3.42 -13.27
N ASP A 228 -24.29 -4.18 -14.38
CA ASP A 228 -23.26 -5.18 -14.63
C ASP A 228 -21.87 -4.54 -14.77
N ALA A 229 -21.76 -3.44 -15.53
CA ALA A 229 -20.50 -2.71 -15.65
C ALA A 229 -20.01 -2.20 -14.30
N LYS A 230 -20.90 -1.64 -13.47
CA LYS A 230 -20.57 -1.20 -12.10
C LYS A 230 -20.11 -2.34 -11.20
N ALA A 231 -20.80 -3.47 -11.22
CA ALA A 231 -20.42 -4.65 -10.44
C ALA A 231 -19.03 -5.15 -10.86
N ASN A 232 -18.78 -5.20 -12.18
CA ASN A 232 -17.48 -5.58 -12.72
C ASN A 232 -16.36 -4.59 -12.38
N ILE A 233 -16.63 -3.29 -12.42
CA ILE A 233 -15.68 -2.27 -11.96
C ILE A 233 -15.34 -2.49 -10.48
N ALA A 234 -16.35 -2.73 -9.63
CA ALA A 234 -16.13 -2.98 -8.21
C ALA A 234 -15.29 -4.25 -7.97
N ASN A 235 -15.49 -5.31 -8.76
CA ASN A 235 -14.71 -6.55 -8.63
C ASN A 235 -13.26 -6.42 -9.11
N LEU A 236 -13.02 -5.64 -10.18
CA LEU A 236 -11.69 -5.51 -10.80
C LEU A 236 -10.83 -4.40 -10.16
N SER A 237 -11.46 -3.37 -9.57
CA SER A 237 -10.76 -2.23 -8.96
C SER A 237 -9.76 -2.62 -7.87
N PRO A 238 -10.06 -3.56 -6.94
CA PRO A 238 -9.09 -4.01 -5.94
C PRO A 238 -7.81 -4.60 -6.55
N GLY A 239 -7.95 -5.39 -7.61
CA GLY A 239 -6.80 -5.95 -8.35
C GLY A 239 -5.94 -4.86 -8.99
N GLN A 240 -6.56 -3.84 -9.57
CA GLN A 240 -5.85 -2.70 -10.15
C GLN A 240 -5.11 -1.87 -9.08
N GLN A 241 -5.75 -1.62 -7.94
CA GLN A 241 -5.17 -0.84 -6.84
C GLN A 241 -3.97 -1.57 -6.23
N ALA A 242 -4.12 -2.86 -5.90
CA ALA A 242 -3.01 -3.69 -5.42
C ALA A 242 -1.82 -3.70 -6.40
N GLY A 243 -2.11 -3.81 -7.70
CA GLY A 243 -1.09 -3.74 -8.75
C GLY A 243 -0.39 -2.39 -8.86
N LYS A 244 -1.12 -1.27 -8.72
CA LYS A 244 -0.54 0.09 -8.73
C LYS A 244 0.35 0.34 -7.51
N SER A 245 -0.09 -0.08 -6.32
CA SER A 245 0.69 0.07 -5.09
C SER A 245 2.00 -0.71 -5.18
N ALA A 246 1.92 -1.99 -5.58
CA ALA A 246 3.12 -2.82 -5.78
C ALA A 246 4.07 -2.21 -6.82
N LEU A 247 3.53 -1.73 -7.95
CA LEU A 247 4.33 -1.07 -8.99
C LEU A 247 5.06 0.17 -8.46
N THR A 248 4.38 1.00 -7.66
CA THR A 248 4.96 2.21 -7.07
C THR A 248 6.12 1.88 -6.13
N SER A 249 5.94 0.87 -5.28
CA SER A 249 7.01 0.40 -4.38
C SER A 249 8.23 -0.09 -5.17
N ILE A 250 8.02 -0.90 -6.22
CA ILE A 250 9.12 -1.42 -7.07
C ILE A 250 9.84 -0.28 -7.80
N GLU A 251 9.11 0.71 -8.33
CA GLU A 251 9.70 1.86 -9.01
C GLU A 251 10.55 2.70 -8.06
N THR A 252 10.11 2.87 -6.81
CA THR A 252 10.88 3.54 -5.75
C THR A 252 12.18 2.79 -5.44
N ILE A 253 12.12 1.46 -5.27
CA ILE A 253 13.29 0.60 -5.04
C ILE A 253 14.29 0.72 -6.21
N ILE A 254 13.82 0.72 -7.45
CA ILE A 254 14.66 0.88 -8.65
C ILE A 254 15.37 2.24 -8.65
N GLU A 255 14.70 3.31 -8.25
CA GLU A 255 15.28 4.65 -8.17
C GLU A 255 16.36 4.72 -7.08
N GLN A 256 16.09 4.17 -5.89
CA GLN A 256 17.08 4.08 -4.82
C GLN A 256 18.30 3.25 -5.25
N LEU A 257 18.08 2.10 -5.90
CA LEU A 257 19.16 1.25 -6.42
C LEU A 257 20.05 1.98 -7.44
N ARG A 258 19.46 2.77 -8.33
CA ARG A 258 20.21 3.58 -9.31
C ARG A 258 20.98 4.71 -8.65
N SER A 259 20.42 5.34 -7.62
CA SER A 259 21.13 6.33 -6.81
C SER A 259 22.36 5.71 -6.18
N ILE A 260 22.19 4.59 -5.47
CA ILE A 260 23.26 3.85 -4.81
C ILE A 260 24.33 3.41 -5.83
N GLN A 261 23.92 2.83 -6.96
CA GLN A 261 24.83 2.46 -8.05
C GLN A 261 25.64 3.66 -8.56
N GLY A 262 24.99 4.80 -8.80
CA GLY A 262 25.64 6.03 -9.23
C GLY A 262 26.72 6.47 -8.24
N GLN A 263 26.41 6.44 -6.95
CA GLN A 263 27.36 6.78 -5.90
C GLN A 263 28.57 5.83 -5.89
N PHE A 264 28.36 4.51 -5.96
CA PHE A 264 29.47 3.54 -6.02
C PHE A 264 30.36 3.71 -7.26
N THR A 265 29.79 4.08 -8.42
CA THR A 265 30.58 4.35 -9.62
C THR A 265 31.47 5.59 -9.49
N SER A 266 31.04 6.63 -8.76
CA SER A 266 31.85 7.83 -8.50
C SER A 266 32.98 7.62 -7.48
N ILE A 267 32.91 6.58 -6.64
CA ILE A 267 33.90 6.38 -5.56
C ILE A 267 35.31 6.09 -6.08
N THR A 268 35.50 5.44 -7.24
CA THR A 268 36.88 5.22 -7.75
C THR A 268 37.61 6.51 -8.04
N ASP A 269 36.92 7.53 -8.58
CA ASP A 269 37.53 8.84 -8.82
C ASP A 269 37.74 9.62 -7.51
N ALA A 270 36.93 9.32 -6.48
CA ALA A 270 37.04 9.90 -5.15
C ALA A 270 38.16 9.33 -4.28
N THR A 271 38.46 8.03 -4.40
CA THR A 271 39.44 7.32 -3.56
C THR A 271 40.83 7.19 -4.18
N ASP A 272 41.02 7.56 -5.45
CA ASP A 272 42.32 7.42 -6.12
C ASP A 272 43.30 8.51 -5.64
N PRO A 273 44.37 8.16 -4.89
CA PRO A 273 45.36 9.14 -4.40
C PRO A 273 46.15 9.82 -5.53
N LEU A 274 46.04 9.34 -6.77
CA LEU A 274 46.61 9.95 -7.97
C LEU A 274 45.54 10.51 -8.93
N GLY A 275 44.27 10.46 -8.51
CA GLY A 275 43.11 10.87 -9.28
C GLY A 275 42.86 12.39 -9.26
N PRO A 276 41.73 12.84 -9.84
CA PRO A 276 41.40 14.27 -9.94
C PRO A 276 41.29 14.97 -8.58
N ASN A 277 41.01 14.22 -7.51
CA ASN A 277 40.80 14.75 -6.16
C ASN A 277 42.05 14.66 -5.26
N ALA A 278 43.21 14.20 -5.76
CA ALA A 278 44.40 13.90 -4.93
C ALA A 278 44.84 15.00 -3.94
N ALA A 279 44.65 16.29 -4.27
CA ALA A 279 44.97 17.39 -3.35
C ALA A 279 44.01 17.47 -2.15
N GLU A 280 42.74 17.14 -2.39
CA GLU A 280 41.68 17.07 -1.37
C GLU A 280 41.90 15.87 -0.45
N ILE A 281 42.33 14.74 -1.02
CA ILE A 281 42.72 13.52 -0.30
C ILE A 281 43.82 13.80 0.72
N THR A 282 44.93 14.38 0.26
CA THR A 282 46.06 14.74 1.13
C THR A 282 45.67 15.80 2.15
N PHE A 283 44.77 16.72 1.80
CA PHE A 283 44.26 17.71 2.74
C PHE A 283 43.50 17.03 3.89
N GLN A 284 42.55 16.15 3.59
CA GLN A 284 41.75 15.45 4.60
C GLN A 284 42.60 14.56 5.50
N GLU A 285 43.55 13.80 4.93
CA GLU A 285 44.46 12.93 5.70
C GLU A 285 45.25 13.71 6.76
N ASN A 286 45.58 14.97 6.49
CA ASN A 286 46.33 15.81 7.41
C ASN A 286 45.46 16.55 8.44
N ASN A 287 44.14 16.66 8.22
CA ASN A 287 43.26 17.55 9.00
C ASN A 287 42.02 16.86 9.60
N ILE A 288 41.83 15.54 9.41
CA ILE A 288 40.64 14.82 9.89
C ILE A 288 40.44 14.92 11.41
N GLY A 289 41.52 14.92 12.20
CA GLY A 289 41.45 15.10 13.66
C GLY A 289 40.94 16.48 14.07
N GLU A 290 41.39 17.52 13.38
CA GLU A 290 40.94 18.91 13.60
C GLU A 290 39.46 19.07 13.21
N LEU A 291 39.04 18.48 12.09
CA LEU A 291 37.65 18.49 11.65
C LEU A 291 36.71 17.77 12.63
N ILE A 292 37.09 16.58 13.12
CA ILE A 292 36.30 15.86 14.14
C ILE A 292 36.15 16.70 15.41
N THR A 293 37.24 17.33 15.86
CA THR A 293 37.25 18.18 17.05
C THR A 293 36.33 19.39 16.87
N ALA A 294 36.37 20.04 15.70
CA ALA A 294 35.52 21.16 15.33
C ALA A 294 34.03 20.80 15.36
N GLY A 295 33.65 19.69 14.70
CA GLY A 295 32.26 19.22 14.63
C GLY A 295 31.73 18.86 16.01
N GLY A 296 32.51 18.11 16.80
CA GLY A 296 32.13 17.76 18.16
C GLY A 296 31.98 18.98 19.08
N ALA A 297 32.80 20.02 18.89
CA ALA A 297 32.70 21.25 19.69
C ALA A 297 31.41 22.03 19.37
N ILE A 298 31.00 22.06 18.10
CA ILE A 298 29.73 22.66 17.65
C ILE A 298 28.54 21.89 18.25
N GLU A 299 28.52 20.57 18.13
CA GLU A 299 27.45 19.71 18.63
C GLU A 299 27.32 19.82 20.17
N ALA A 300 28.44 19.72 20.88
CA ALA A 300 28.47 19.86 22.33
C ALA A 300 27.95 21.23 22.79
N ALA A 301 28.31 22.31 22.08
CA ALA A 301 27.82 23.65 22.38
C ALA A 301 26.32 23.82 22.10
N GLN A 302 25.82 23.29 20.98
CA GLN A 302 24.39 23.34 20.66
C GLN A 302 23.56 22.58 21.71
N LYS A 303 24.01 21.39 22.10
CA LYS A 303 23.34 20.56 23.11
C LYS A 303 23.35 21.23 24.48
N ALA A 304 24.51 21.71 24.94
CA ALA A 304 24.62 22.40 26.22
C ALA A 304 23.77 23.68 26.27
N SER A 305 23.65 24.41 25.17
CA SER A 305 22.77 25.58 25.06
C SER A 305 21.28 25.21 25.20
N GLN A 306 20.87 24.08 24.62
CA GLN A 306 19.52 23.56 24.73
C GLN A 306 19.21 23.08 26.16
N GLU A 307 20.09 22.27 26.76
CA GLU A 307 19.94 21.79 28.14
C GLU A 307 19.88 22.96 29.13
N ALA A 308 20.74 23.98 28.98
CA ALA A 308 20.69 25.19 29.79
C ALA A 308 19.35 25.94 29.62
N THR A 309 18.72 25.88 28.44
CA THR A 309 17.40 26.50 28.20
C THR A 309 16.31 25.81 29.02
N ASP A 310 16.38 24.48 29.10
CA ASP A 310 15.40 23.68 29.83
C ASP A 310 15.53 23.89 31.35
N LEU A 311 16.76 23.94 31.86
CA LEU A 311 17.06 24.29 33.26
C LEU A 311 16.58 25.72 33.64
N ILE A 312 16.72 26.68 32.73
CA ILE A 312 16.18 28.04 32.92
C ILE A 312 14.65 28.03 33.00
N ALA A 313 13.98 27.17 32.25
CA ALA A 313 12.52 27.02 32.36
C ALA A 313 12.11 26.47 33.74
N GLU A 314 12.88 25.53 34.29
CA GLU A 314 12.67 25.02 35.65
C GLU A 314 12.89 26.09 36.72
N MET A 315 13.96 26.90 36.64
CA MET A 315 14.16 28.05 37.53
C MET A 315 12.96 29.00 37.55
N ARG A 316 12.37 29.28 36.38
CA ARG A 316 11.18 30.12 36.29
C ARG A 316 9.97 29.47 36.92
N LYS A 317 9.81 28.16 36.78
CA LYS A 317 8.74 27.42 37.44
C LYS A 317 8.86 27.54 38.97
N LEU A 318 10.05 27.32 39.53
CA LEU A 318 10.32 27.48 40.96
C LEU A 318 10.00 28.90 41.46
N TYR A 319 10.29 29.93 40.66
CA TYR A 319 9.86 31.29 40.98
C TYR A 319 8.34 31.41 41.12
N PHE A 320 7.57 30.87 40.17
CA PHE A 320 6.10 30.91 40.24
C PHE A 320 5.55 30.08 41.40
N ASP A 321 6.17 28.94 41.69
CA ASP A 321 5.79 28.06 42.79
C ASP A 321 6.12 28.68 44.16
N THR A 322 7.12 29.58 44.24
CA THR A 322 7.57 30.19 45.51
C THR A 322 6.93 31.55 45.79
N LYS A 323 6.72 32.39 44.77
CA LYS A 323 6.43 33.83 44.97
C LYS A 323 5.14 34.13 45.76
N ASP A 324 4.17 33.22 45.74
CA ASP A 324 2.86 33.39 46.37
C ASP A 324 2.70 32.56 47.67
N LEU A 325 3.74 31.81 48.07
CA LEU A 325 3.75 31.02 49.31
C LEU A 325 3.79 31.91 50.56
N ASN A 326 3.24 31.41 51.66
CA ASN A 326 3.27 32.10 52.94
C ASN A 326 4.63 31.87 53.64
N PRO A 327 5.41 32.92 53.95
CA PRO A 327 6.75 32.77 54.53
C PRO A 327 6.84 32.04 55.87
N VAL A 328 5.72 31.93 56.60
CA VAL A 328 5.66 31.27 57.91
C VAL A 328 5.02 29.90 57.82
N ALA A 329 3.91 29.77 57.08
CA ALA A 329 3.20 28.50 56.98
C ALA A 329 3.92 27.49 56.07
N ASP A 330 4.57 27.99 55.02
CA ASP A 330 5.16 27.18 53.95
C ASP A 330 6.70 27.23 53.96
N ALA A 331 7.29 27.53 55.13
CA ALA A 331 8.73 27.76 55.27
C ALA A 331 9.60 26.58 54.80
N ALA A 332 9.12 25.34 54.93
CA ALA A 332 9.82 24.15 54.46
C ALA A 332 9.81 24.04 52.92
N GLU A 333 8.69 24.35 52.28
CA GLU A 333 8.57 24.35 50.80
C GLU A 333 9.38 25.48 50.19
N ILE A 334 9.38 26.66 50.82
CA ILE A 334 10.24 27.78 50.41
C ILE A 334 11.72 27.39 50.48
N ALA A 335 12.16 26.75 51.57
CA ALA A 335 13.54 26.33 51.72
C ALA A 335 13.94 25.31 50.64
N ALA A 336 13.07 24.32 50.36
CA ALA A 336 13.30 23.35 49.30
C ALA A 336 13.39 23.99 47.91
N ASN A 337 12.51 24.95 47.58
CA ASN A 337 12.58 25.67 46.31
C ASN A 337 13.84 26.53 46.20
N GLN A 338 14.31 27.11 47.31
CA GLN A 338 15.55 27.90 47.34
C GLN A 338 16.80 27.05 47.14
N GLU A 339 16.81 25.86 47.73
CA GLU A 339 17.86 24.86 47.54
C GLU A 339 17.90 24.40 46.08
N ARG A 340 16.77 23.92 45.54
CA ARG A 340 16.67 23.48 44.15
C ARG A 340 17.05 24.56 43.13
N PHE A 341 16.67 25.82 43.38
CA PHE A 341 17.07 26.93 42.50
C PHE A 341 18.60 27.12 42.48
N GLY A 342 19.26 26.96 43.63
CA GLY A 342 20.72 26.99 43.74
C GLY A 342 21.38 25.82 43.03
N GLU A 343 20.85 24.61 43.18
CA GLU A 343 21.30 23.40 42.47
C GLU A 343 21.26 23.60 40.95
N ILE A 344 20.11 24.07 40.41
CA ILE A 344 19.96 24.32 38.97
C ILE A 344 20.99 25.34 38.46
N ALA A 345 21.36 26.35 39.26
CA ALA A 345 22.37 27.33 38.87
C ALA A 345 23.75 26.68 38.71
N GLY A 346 24.09 25.74 39.60
CA GLY A 346 25.28 24.91 39.49
C GLY A 346 25.23 23.98 38.28
N GLU A 347 24.08 23.31 38.06
CA GLU A 347 23.84 22.43 36.90
C GLU A 347 24.06 23.17 35.58
N ILE A 348 23.50 24.38 35.43
CA ILE A 348 23.73 25.23 34.24
C ILE A 348 25.23 25.49 34.03
N GLY A 349 25.96 25.84 35.08
CA GLY A 349 27.40 26.10 34.98
C GLY A 349 28.18 24.89 34.49
N ALA A 350 27.84 23.71 34.98
CA ALA A 350 28.49 22.47 34.58
C ALA A 350 28.03 21.90 33.24
N VAL A 351 26.79 22.17 32.82
CA VAL A 351 26.31 21.91 31.46
C VAL A 351 27.19 22.67 30.47
N LEU A 352 27.37 23.98 30.68
CA LEU A 352 28.18 24.82 29.80
C LEU A 352 29.68 24.48 29.86
N ALA A 353 30.22 24.17 31.04
CA ALA A 353 31.62 23.75 31.18
C ALA A 353 31.88 22.38 30.54
N GLY A 354 30.93 21.46 30.63
CA GLY A 354 31.05 20.13 30.01
C GLY A 354 30.88 20.11 28.49
N ALA A 355 30.58 21.24 27.85
CA ALA A 355 30.60 21.40 26.39
C ALA A 355 32.02 21.42 25.79
N SER A 356 33.04 21.12 26.60
CA SER A 356 34.43 21.07 26.19
C SER A 356 34.78 19.78 25.45
N ILE A 357 35.54 19.92 24.36
CA ILE A 357 36.13 18.82 23.59
C ILE A 357 37.65 18.91 23.69
N ILE A 358 38.30 17.78 23.96
CA ILE A 358 39.75 17.70 23.99
C ILE A 358 40.19 17.06 22.67
N ASP A 359 41.06 17.76 21.95
CA ASP A 359 41.78 17.18 20.83
C ASP A 359 42.68 16.04 21.34
N PRO A 360 42.50 14.79 20.86
CA PRO A 360 43.23 13.64 21.37
C PRO A 360 44.73 13.65 20.99
N GLU A 361 45.12 14.38 19.95
CA GLU A 361 46.50 14.47 19.47
C GLU A 361 47.26 15.62 20.14
N THR A 362 46.62 16.79 20.25
CA THR A 362 47.26 17.99 20.80
C THR A 362 47.00 18.20 22.30
N GLY A 363 45.97 17.55 22.85
CA GLY A 363 45.50 17.74 24.23
C GLY A 363 44.85 19.11 24.47
N VAL A 364 44.58 19.86 23.40
CA VAL A 364 43.97 21.19 23.47
C VAL A 364 42.47 21.06 23.73
N GLU A 365 41.98 21.72 24.77
CA GLU A 365 40.56 21.82 25.07
C GLU A 365 39.92 22.94 24.24
N THR A 366 38.73 22.69 23.70
CA THR A 366 37.91 23.64 22.96
C THR A 366 36.52 23.71 23.59
N ASN A 367 36.07 24.92 23.95
CA ASN A 367 34.72 25.19 24.42
C ASN A 367 34.19 26.43 23.70
N LEU A 368 33.07 26.29 22.97
CA LEU A 368 32.50 27.39 22.19
C LEU A 368 31.56 28.29 22.99
N LEU A 369 31.28 27.94 24.25
CA LEU A 369 30.35 28.66 25.12
C LEU A 369 31.03 29.40 26.27
N LEU A 370 32.23 28.97 26.69
CA LEU A 370 32.95 29.55 27.81
C LEU A 370 34.44 29.76 27.47
N PRO A 371 35.06 30.84 27.99
CA PRO A 371 36.48 31.08 27.81
C PRO A 371 37.32 30.09 28.62
N ILE A 372 38.39 29.58 28.02
CA ILE A 372 39.30 28.60 28.62
C ILE A 372 40.51 29.35 29.23
N PRO A 373 41.06 28.95 30.39
CA PRO A 373 42.21 29.64 30.99
C PRO A 373 43.52 29.47 30.16
N GLY A 374 43.84 30.39 29.26
CA GLY A 374 45.07 30.35 28.43
C GLY A 374 45.00 31.24 27.19
N PRO A 375 46.00 31.22 26.27
CA PRO A 375 45.92 31.92 25.00
C PRO A 375 45.06 31.10 24.02
N GLY A 376 43.75 31.04 24.26
CA GLY A 376 42.78 30.36 23.39
C GLY A 376 41.72 31.35 22.91
N PRO A 377 41.49 31.51 21.60
CA PRO A 377 40.41 32.33 21.08
C PRO A 377 39.04 31.65 21.24
N SER A 378 37.98 32.43 21.44
CA SER A 378 36.56 32.03 21.27
C SER A 378 36.19 31.70 19.81
N THR A 379 37.20 31.65 18.93
CA THR A 379 37.10 31.42 17.50
C THR A 379 38.23 30.47 17.13
N VAL A 380 37.91 29.23 16.76
CA VAL A 380 38.90 28.29 16.24
C VAL A 380 38.89 28.42 14.72
N THR A 381 40.02 28.84 14.15
CA THR A 381 40.20 28.90 12.71
C THR A 381 41.09 27.75 12.30
N TYR A 382 40.53 26.82 11.54
CA TYR A 382 41.27 25.74 10.91
C TYR A 382 41.73 26.24 9.53
N GLN A 383 43.04 26.43 9.38
CA GLN A 383 43.64 26.99 8.17
C GLN A 383 43.83 25.90 7.13
N LEU A 384 43.28 26.09 5.93
CA LEU A 384 43.43 25.12 4.84
C LEU A 384 44.76 25.38 4.13
N GLU A 385 45.76 24.50 4.25
CA GLU A 385 47.11 24.78 3.71
C GLU A 385 47.20 24.77 2.17
N SER A 386 46.15 24.35 1.44
CA SER A 386 46.13 24.30 -0.04
C SER A 386 45.21 25.33 -0.71
N THR A 387 44.36 26.03 0.04
CA THR A 387 43.48 27.10 -0.49
C THR A 387 43.47 28.30 0.47
N SER A 388 43.08 29.48 -0.01
CA SER A 388 42.96 30.67 0.87
C SER A 388 41.75 30.63 1.82
N ALA A 389 41.02 29.51 1.84
CA ALA A 389 39.82 29.34 2.66
C ALA A 389 40.21 28.81 4.05
N ALA A 390 39.37 29.11 5.04
CA ALA A 390 39.56 28.67 6.41
C ALA A 390 38.19 28.35 6.99
N VAL A 391 38.06 27.20 7.65
CA VAL A 391 36.83 26.85 8.38
C VAL A 391 36.87 27.62 9.69
N ASN A 392 35.97 28.58 9.83
CA ASN A 392 35.92 29.47 10.99
C ASN A 392 34.80 29.02 11.93
N VAL A 393 35.16 28.35 13.02
CA VAL A 393 34.21 28.00 14.08
C VAL A 393 34.25 29.11 15.12
N THR A 394 33.21 29.95 15.15
CA THR A 394 33.11 31.06 16.13
C THR A 394 32.13 30.69 17.23
N GLY A 395 32.59 30.69 18.47
CA GLY A 395 31.76 30.49 19.66
C GLY A 395 31.11 31.78 20.16
N TYR A 396 30.24 31.62 21.15
CA TYR A 396 29.56 32.71 21.85
C TYR A 396 29.85 32.63 23.35
N ASP A 397 30.54 33.64 23.91
CA ASP A 397 30.92 33.66 25.33
C ASP A 397 29.71 33.91 26.26
N LEU A 398 29.34 32.88 27.03
CA LEU A 398 28.28 32.87 28.04
C LEU A 398 28.79 33.09 29.47
N SER A 399 30.04 33.53 29.69
CA SER A 399 30.56 33.83 31.02
C SER A 399 29.75 34.91 31.75
N GLY A 400 29.30 35.95 31.04
CA GLY A 400 28.41 36.98 31.58
C GLY A 400 27.02 36.42 31.92
N PHE A 401 26.49 35.54 31.07
CA PHE A 401 25.24 34.81 31.34
C PHE A 401 25.35 33.99 32.64
N LEU A 402 26.45 33.25 32.82
CA LEU A 402 26.65 32.41 33.99
C LEU A 402 26.76 33.24 35.28
N ALA A 403 27.43 34.40 35.23
CA ALA A 403 27.51 35.31 36.36
C ALA A 403 26.13 35.86 36.79
N ASP A 404 25.27 36.18 35.82
CA ASP A 404 23.90 36.63 36.08
C ASP A 404 23.03 35.51 36.70
N ILE A 405 23.20 34.25 36.26
CA ILE A 405 22.52 33.09 36.84
C ILE A 405 22.95 32.82 38.28
N GLN A 406 24.25 32.90 38.57
CA GLN A 406 24.76 32.77 39.95
C GLN A 406 24.25 33.90 40.85
N THR A 407 24.16 35.12 40.31
CA THR A 407 23.57 36.26 41.02
C THR A 407 22.08 36.03 41.28
N ALA A 408 21.34 35.52 40.30
CA ALA A 408 19.93 35.17 40.46
C ALA A 408 19.72 34.12 41.55
N ALA A 409 20.58 33.10 41.62
CA ALA A 409 20.53 32.09 42.68
C ALA A 409 20.77 32.68 44.06
N THR A 410 21.77 33.55 44.18
CA THR A 410 22.06 34.28 45.43
C THR A 410 20.87 35.14 45.87
N ASP A 411 20.25 35.87 44.94
CA ASP A 411 19.05 36.66 45.21
C ASP A 411 17.86 35.79 45.61
N PHE A 412 17.66 34.65 44.94
CA PHE A 412 16.57 33.73 45.23
C PHE A 412 16.69 33.11 46.63
N GLN A 413 17.89 32.68 47.01
CA GLN A 413 18.20 32.19 48.36
C GLN A 413 18.00 33.28 49.43
N ALA A 414 18.30 34.54 49.11
CA ALA A 414 18.08 35.68 50.01
C ALA A 414 16.59 36.11 50.12
N GLY A 415 15.68 35.48 49.35
CA GLY A 415 14.26 35.84 49.31
C GLY A 415 13.92 36.99 48.35
N ASN A 416 14.88 37.45 47.54
CA ASN A 416 14.70 38.50 46.53
C ASN A 416 14.13 37.93 45.21
N TYR A 417 13.02 37.20 45.27
CA TYR A 417 12.51 36.39 44.15
C TYR A 417 12.26 37.18 42.85
N VAL A 418 11.78 38.43 42.95
CA VAL A 418 11.54 39.28 41.77
C VAL A 418 12.85 39.70 41.10
N ALA A 419 13.89 40.00 41.88
CA ALA A 419 15.21 40.36 41.35
C ALA A 419 15.85 39.16 40.64
N ALA A 420 15.79 37.98 41.28
CA ALA A 420 16.23 36.72 40.70
C ALA A 420 15.52 36.41 39.37
N ASN A 421 14.18 36.48 39.33
CA ASN A 421 13.43 36.22 38.10
C ASN A 421 13.72 37.25 37.00
N ASN A 422 13.95 38.52 37.33
CA ASN A 422 14.32 39.53 36.33
C ASN A 422 15.66 39.21 35.67
N LEU A 423 16.65 38.74 36.44
CA LEU A 423 17.93 38.26 35.91
C LEU A 423 17.73 37.05 35.01
N VAL A 424 17.00 36.01 35.46
CA VAL A 424 16.71 34.80 34.67
C VAL A 424 15.99 35.13 33.35
N VAL A 425 15.08 36.11 33.34
CA VAL A 425 14.39 36.54 32.12
C VAL A 425 15.31 37.30 31.18
N ALA A 426 16.21 38.14 31.71
CA ALA A 426 17.16 38.91 30.92
C ALA A 426 18.19 38.00 30.23
N THR A 427 18.70 36.99 30.93
CA THR A 427 19.72 36.05 30.45
C THR A 427 19.22 35.14 29.33
N ARG A 428 17.91 34.90 29.25
CA ARG A 428 17.28 34.10 28.19
C ARG A 428 17.60 34.60 26.78
N THR A 429 17.77 35.92 26.60
CA THR A 429 18.12 36.51 25.30
C THR A 429 19.51 36.08 24.85
N SER A 430 20.49 36.09 25.77
CA SER A 430 21.87 35.68 25.48
C SER A 430 21.94 34.22 25.02
N LEU A 431 21.16 33.34 25.65
CA LEU A 431 21.11 31.91 25.30
C LEU A 431 20.44 31.67 23.93
N TYR A 432 19.35 32.39 23.64
CA TYR A 432 18.73 32.35 22.31
C TYR A 432 19.68 32.84 21.21
N THR A 433 20.44 33.91 21.46
CA THR A 433 21.45 34.40 20.52
C THR A 433 22.56 33.37 20.31
N ALA A 434 23.16 32.86 21.40
CA ALA A 434 24.20 31.84 21.33
C ALA A 434 23.75 30.61 20.51
N ARG A 435 22.52 30.14 20.72
CA ARG A 435 21.97 29.01 19.96
C ARG A 435 21.83 29.31 18.47
N ASN A 436 21.30 30.48 18.10
CA ASN A 436 21.13 30.83 16.69
C ASN A 436 22.48 31.02 16.00
N ASP A 437 23.44 31.68 16.65
CA ASP A 437 24.78 31.87 16.12
C ASP A 437 25.49 30.51 15.94
N LEU A 438 25.30 29.55 16.87
CA LEU A 438 25.81 28.19 16.73
C LEU A 438 25.13 27.37 15.62
N ILE A 439 23.87 27.65 15.30
CA ILE A 439 23.21 27.06 14.12
C ILE A 439 23.85 27.60 12.86
N ASP A 440 24.04 28.92 12.75
CA ASP A 440 24.69 29.54 11.59
C ASP A 440 26.14 29.05 11.41
N VAL A 441 26.87 28.87 12.51
CA VAL A 441 28.23 28.30 12.52
C VAL A 441 28.21 26.84 12.08
N ASN A 442 27.26 26.03 12.55
CA ASN A 442 27.10 24.66 12.08
C ASN A 442 26.79 24.64 10.58
N ASP A 443 25.83 25.42 10.09
CA ASP A 443 25.46 25.46 8.68
C ASP A 443 26.65 25.86 7.79
N THR A 444 27.46 26.82 8.25
CA THR A 444 28.69 27.24 7.54
C THR A 444 29.74 26.14 7.56
N TYR A 445 29.99 25.52 8.72
CA TYR A 445 30.92 24.40 8.87
C TYR A 445 30.51 23.20 8.00
N GLN A 446 29.21 22.87 7.96
CA GLN A 446 28.67 21.82 7.10
C GLN A 446 28.83 22.18 5.63
N ALA A 447 28.53 23.42 5.22
CA ALA A 447 28.71 23.85 3.84
C ALA A 447 30.19 23.78 3.39
N ASP A 448 31.12 24.12 4.28
CA ASP A 448 32.56 24.03 4.00
C ASP A 448 33.01 22.55 3.87
N ILE A 449 32.53 21.65 4.73
CA ILE A 449 32.80 20.20 4.63
C ILE A 449 32.14 19.59 3.39
N ASP A 450 30.89 19.93 3.09
CA ASP A 450 30.19 19.41 1.92
C ASP A 450 30.80 19.90 0.60
N SER A 451 31.52 21.03 0.63
CA SER A 451 32.28 21.54 -0.52
C SER A 451 33.52 20.70 -0.84
N VAL A 452 33.96 19.90 0.13
CA VAL A 452 35.04 18.93 0.02
C VAL A 452 34.41 17.62 -0.49
N GLU A 453 34.21 17.55 -1.81
CA GLU A 453 33.21 16.70 -2.47
C GLU A 453 33.30 15.18 -2.17
N TYR A 454 34.44 14.65 -1.71
CA TYR A 454 34.55 13.25 -1.24
C TYR A 454 35.67 13.05 -0.22
N PHE A 455 35.39 12.38 0.91
CA PHE A 455 36.45 11.80 1.73
C PHE A 455 37.09 10.63 1.00
N SER A 456 38.42 10.53 0.95
CA SER A 456 39.08 9.56 0.07
C SER A 456 39.79 8.41 0.77
N THR A 457 40.09 8.57 2.06
CA THR A 457 40.74 7.53 2.84
C THR A 457 39.64 6.66 3.42
N ALA A 458 39.43 5.48 2.85
CA ALA A 458 38.53 4.48 3.42
C ALA A 458 38.88 4.32 4.91
N LEU A 459 37.91 4.47 5.81
CA LEU A 459 38.13 4.33 7.24
C LEU A 459 37.92 2.87 7.66
N ASP A 460 38.41 2.47 8.84
CA ASP A 460 38.06 1.15 9.40
C ASP A 460 36.62 1.20 9.94
N MET A 461 35.66 1.08 9.02
CA MET A 461 34.23 1.14 9.33
C MET A 461 33.78 0.03 10.27
N THR A 462 34.49 -1.11 10.31
CA THR A 462 34.19 -2.18 11.27
C THR A 462 34.52 -1.71 12.69
N ALA A 463 35.69 -1.10 12.87
CA ALA A 463 36.10 -0.56 14.17
C ALA A 463 35.25 0.66 14.59
N ILE A 464 34.93 1.56 13.67
CA ILE A 464 34.10 2.74 13.92
C ILE A 464 32.68 2.31 14.32
N THR A 465 32.05 1.41 13.55
CA THR A 465 30.70 0.90 13.85
C THR A 465 30.65 0.19 15.20
N ALA A 466 31.66 -0.64 15.50
CA ALA A 466 31.74 -1.30 16.80
C ALA A 466 31.85 -0.29 17.95
N ALA A 467 32.72 0.72 17.82
CA ALA A 467 32.85 1.76 18.84
C ALA A 467 31.60 2.63 18.99
N ARG A 468 30.88 2.92 17.90
CA ARG A 468 29.61 3.63 17.98
C ARG A 468 28.56 2.83 18.73
N VAL A 469 28.42 1.54 18.43
CA VAL A 469 27.48 0.65 19.12
C VAL A 469 27.82 0.58 20.62
N ASP A 470 29.09 0.43 20.96
CA ASP A 470 29.56 0.42 22.35
C ASP A 470 29.29 1.77 23.05
N ALA A 471 29.51 2.90 22.36
CA ALA A 471 29.21 4.25 22.86
C ALA A 471 27.71 4.47 23.07
N GLN A 472 26.86 4.03 22.14
CA GLN A 472 25.41 4.14 22.21
C GLN A 472 24.82 3.31 23.35
N GLN A 473 25.32 2.08 23.52
CA GLN A 473 24.93 1.24 24.64
C GLN A 473 25.35 1.88 25.96
N SER A 474 26.60 2.34 26.05
CA SER A 474 27.14 3.01 27.25
C SER A 474 26.39 4.31 27.58
N LEU A 475 25.95 5.07 26.56
CA LEU A 475 25.11 6.26 26.71
C LEU A 475 23.75 5.91 27.33
N SER A 476 23.08 4.90 26.78
CA SER A 476 21.81 4.40 27.32
C SER A 476 21.96 3.94 28.78
N ASP A 477 23.04 3.23 29.08
CA ASP A 477 23.34 2.76 30.42
C ASP A 477 23.70 3.90 31.38
N ALA A 478 24.42 4.92 30.93
CA ALA A 478 24.70 6.15 31.70
C ALA A 478 23.40 6.86 32.09
N GLY A 479 22.47 7.08 31.14
CA GLY A 479 21.18 7.71 31.43
C GLY A 479 20.33 6.90 32.42
N ARG A 480 20.37 5.57 32.34
CA ARG A 480 19.73 4.70 33.35
C ARG A 480 20.41 4.82 34.72
N ALA A 481 21.74 4.89 34.76
CA ALA A 481 22.51 5.07 35.99
C ALA A 481 22.22 6.43 36.65
N VAL A 482 22.10 7.53 35.88
CA VAL A 482 21.69 8.85 36.38
C VAL A 482 20.35 8.79 37.11
N ASN A 483 19.37 8.10 36.53
CA ASN A 483 18.05 7.93 37.14
C ASN A 483 18.12 7.16 38.47
N ILE A 484 18.94 6.11 38.55
CA ILE A 484 19.11 5.33 39.79
C ILE A 484 19.88 6.13 40.85
N LEU A 485 20.94 6.83 40.46
CA LEU A 485 21.70 7.71 41.35
C LEU A 485 20.84 8.82 41.95
N THR A 486 19.90 9.36 41.17
CA THR A 486 18.89 10.32 41.66
C THR A 486 18.01 9.70 42.75
N GLN A 487 17.53 8.47 42.53
CA GLN A 487 16.73 7.76 43.54
C GLN A 487 17.52 7.43 44.80
N LEU A 488 18.79 7.02 44.65
CA LEU A 488 19.69 6.76 45.78
C LEU A 488 19.93 8.03 46.58
N GLU A 489 20.18 9.16 45.93
CA GLU A 489 20.33 10.45 46.59
C GLU A 489 19.05 10.84 47.37
N ASP A 490 17.88 10.75 46.76
CA ASP A 490 16.60 11.05 47.42
C ASP A 490 16.34 10.14 48.63
N LEU A 491 16.67 8.85 48.52
CA LEU A 491 16.57 7.90 49.62
C LEU A 491 17.58 8.22 50.72
N ALA A 492 18.80 8.64 50.39
CA ALA A 492 19.80 9.08 51.37
C ALA A 492 19.36 10.38 52.07
N LYS A 493 18.78 11.34 51.35
CA LYS A 493 18.16 12.55 51.92
C LYS A 493 17.03 12.19 52.89
N GLN A 494 16.17 11.24 52.54
CA GLN A 494 15.13 10.74 53.46
C GLN A 494 15.73 10.05 54.70
N LEU A 495 16.74 9.20 54.53
CA LEU A 495 17.43 8.51 55.62
C LEU A 495 18.18 9.46 56.59
N SER A 496 18.44 10.70 56.15
CA SER A 496 19.04 11.74 56.97
C SER A 496 18.07 12.38 57.98
N ASP A 497 16.76 12.11 57.89
CA ASP A 497 15.79 12.63 58.85
C ASP A 497 15.98 11.97 60.24
N PRO A 498 16.35 12.75 61.28
CA PRO A 498 16.52 12.22 62.63
C PRO A 498 15.20 11.77 63.29
N ALA A 499 14.03 12.12 62.72
CA ALA A 499 12.72 11.77 63.25
C ALA A 499 12.19 10.39 62.79
N LEU A 500 12.88 9.70 61.87
CA LEU A 500 12.45 8.39 61.37
C LEU A 500 12.30 7.35 62.48
N THR A 501 11.19 6.62 62.47
CA THR A 501 11.03 5.44 63.31
C THR A 501 11.88 4.26 62.79
N ALA A 502 12.20 3.30 63.66
CA ALA A 502 13.00 2.14 63.26
C ALA A 502 12.40 1.33 62.09
N PRO A 503 11.06 1.10 62.00
CA PRO A 503 10.46 0.45 60.84
C PRO A 503 10.54 1.27 59.54
N GLU A 504 10.37 2.59 59.61
CA GLU A 504 10.48 3.47 58.44
C GLU A 504 11.91 3.50 57.90
N ARG A 505 12.90 3.61 58.79
CA ARG A 505 14.32 3.53 58.43
C ARG A 505 14.65 2.20 57.74
N ALA A 506 14.22 1.07 58.31
CA ALA A 506 14.48 -0.25 57.71
C ALA A 506 13.84 -0.41 56.31
N ALA A 507 12.67 0.17 56.08
CA ALA A 507 12.02 0.15 54.77
C ALA A 507 12.81 0.97 53.73
N LEU A 508 13.27 2.17 54.11
CA LEU A 508 14.11 3.01 53.25
C LEU A 508 15.48 2.38 52.96
N GLU A 509 16.11 1.74 53.95
CA GLU A 509 17.36 0.99 53.77
C GLU A 509 17.21 -0.18 52.78
N THR A 510 16.04 -0.84 52.77
CA THR A 510 15.74 -1.91 51.81
C THR A 510 15.63 -1.34 50.39
N LEU A 511 14.86 -0.27 50.20
CA LEU A 511 14.73 0.40 48.90
C LEU A 511 16.08 0.92 48.41
N PHE A 512 16.90 1.47 49.31
CA PHE A 512 18.24 1.93 49.00
C PHE A 512 19.10 0.78 48.48
N SER A 513 19.11 -0.36 49.18
CA SER A 513 19.86 -1.56 48.76
C SER A 513 19.37 -2.11 47.41
N ASP A 514 18.07 -2.14 47.16
CA ASP A 514 17.50 -2.58 45.88
C ASP A 514 17.98 -1.70 44.72
N GLN A 515 18.05 -0.38 44.92
CA GLN A 515 18.57 0.56 43.92
C GLN A 515 20.07 0.40 43.70
N GLN A 516 20.86 0.11 44.74
CA GLN A 516 22.30 -0.16 44.56
C GLN A 516 22.55 -1.43 43.73
N VAL A 517 21.73 -2.47 43.91
CA VAL A 517 21.79 -3.69 43.07
C VAL A 517 21.43 -3.37 41.62
N ALA A 518 20.44 -2.51 41.39
CA ALA A 518 20.08 -2.07 40.04
C ALA A 518 21.20 -1.26 39.38
N LEU A 519 21.89 -0.40 40.14
CA LEU A 519 23.04 0.36 39.67
C LEU A 519 24.22 -0.56 39.30
N ASP A 520 24.54 -1.53 40.16
CA ASP A 520 25.61 -2.51 39.92
C ASP A 520 25.35 -3.35 38.66
N ALA A 521 24.10 -3.74 38.39
CA ALA A 521 23.76 -4.47 37.18
C ALA A 521 24.03 -3.69 35.88
N ILE A 522 24.00 -2.35 35.94
CA ILE A 522 24.33 -1.45 34.82
C ILE A 522 25.85 -1.23 34.74
N LEU A 523 26.49 -1.03 35.89
CA LEU A 523 27.93 -0.81 35.99
C LEU A 523 28.74 -2.10 35.83
N ASN A 524 28.15 -3.29 35.86
CA ASN A 524 28.88 -4.56 35.71
C ASN A 524 28.11 -5.55 34.81
N PRO A 525 27.85 -5.22 33.53
CA PRO A 525 27.05 -6.07 32.67
C PRO A 525 27.81 -7.35 32.26
N PRO A 526 27.09 -8.43 31.88
CA PRO A 526 27.68 -9.73 31.55
C PRO A 526 28.42 -9.83 30.18
N ALA A 527 28.45 -8.76 29.38
CA ALA A 527 29.00 -8.71 28.02
C ALA A 527 30.07 -7.59 27.86
N PRO A 528 31.00 -7.68 26.90
CA PRO A 528 32.16 -6.79 26.84
C PRO A 528 31.80 -5.36 26.36
N ASN A 529 32.69 -4.41 26.69
CA ASN A 529 32.77 -3.01 26.23
C ASN A 529 31.71 -2.02 26.73
N ASN A 530 31.49 -1.98 28.04
CA ASN A 530 30.87 -0.82 28.68
C ASN A 530 31.93 0.27 28.97
N TYR A 531 31.77 1.47 28.41
CA TYR A 531 32.68 2.60 28.65
C TYR A 531 32.57 3.19 30.06
N LEU A 532 31.60 2.73 30.86
CA LEU A 532 31.49 2.99 32.30
C LEU A 532 32.44 2.12 33.15
N THR A 533 33.05 1.08 32.56
CA THR A 533 33.83 0.06 33.33
C THR A 533 35.22 -0.19 32.81
N ASN A 534 35.44 -0.05 31.51
CA ASN A 534 36.75 -0.29 30.89
C ASN A 534 37.45 0.99 30.44
N GLY A 535 36.83 2.15 30.72
CA GLY A 535 37.18 3.43 30.09
C GLY A 535 36.80 3.46 28.61
N GLY A 536 37.04 4.60 27.97
CA GLY A 536 36.80 4.76 26.54
C GLY A 536 37.76 3.93 25.67
N ALA A 537 37.43 3.82 24.38
CA ALA A 537 38.18 3.08 23.38
C ALA A 537 38.98 4.03 22.47
N THR A 538 40.17 3.62 22.05
CA THR A 538 40.97 4.38 21.07
C THR A 538 40.96 3.66 19.72
N LEU A 539 40.45 4.37 18.71
CA LEU A 539 40.37 3.95 17.31
C LEU A 539 41.55 4.53 16.53
N ALA A 540 42.17 3.70 15.68
CA ALA A 540 43.16 4.18 14.73
C ALA A 540 42.47 4.57 13.42
N LEU A 541 42.57 5.84 13.02
CA LEU A 541 42.07 6.34 11.74
C LEU A 541 43.18 6.22 10.70
N ASN A 542 43.32 5.01 10.13
CA ASN A 542 44.23 4.63 9.03
C ASN A 542 45.61 5.31 8.98
N GLY A 543 46.27 5.42 10.14
CA GLY A 543 47.70 5.74 10.23
C GLY A 543 48.06 7.23 10.36
N PHE A 544 47.08 8.14 10.39
CA PHE A 544 47.34 9.58 10.47
C PHE A 544 46.83 10.22 11.77
N SER A 545 45.74 9.71 12.38
CA SER A 545 45.22 10.19 13.67
C SER A 545 44.58 9.06 14.48
N THR A 546 44.34 9.29 15.78
CA THR A 546 43.54 8.41 16.64
C THR A 546 42.32 9.14 17.18
N TYR A 547 41.18 8.46 17.22
CA TYR A 547 39.98 8.97 17.90
C TYR A 547 39.76 8.17 19.18
N THR A 548 39.72 8.85 20.33
CA THR A 548 39.49 8.20 21.61
C THR A 548 38.08 8.56 22.10
N THR A 549 37.19 7.57 22.19
CA THR A 549 35.91 7.77 22.86
C THR A 549 36.16 8.06 24.33
N ARG A 550 35.28 8.84 24.94
CA ARG A 550 35.29 9.17 26.35
C ARG A 550 34.64 8.04 27.14
N GLY A 551 35.14 7.84 28.36
CA GLY A 551 34.69 6.81 29.27
C GLY A 551 35.35 7.01 30.62
N ILE A 552 34.61 6.76 31.69
CA ILE A 552 35.13 6.78 33.06
C ILE A 552 34.98 5.37 33.61
N ASP A 553 36.07 4.83 34.15
CA ASP A 553 36.04 3.56 34.87
C ASP A 553 35.51 3.79 36.29
N PHE A 554 34.20 3.62 36.48
CA PHE A 554 33.55 3.75 37.78
C PHE A 554 33.91 2.59 38.74
N ASN A 555 34.56 1.53 38.26
CA ASN A 555 34.96 0.36 39.05
C ASN A 555 36.36 0.49 39.68
N ASN A 556 37.22 1.38 39.17
CA ASN A 556 38.64 1.42 39.52
C ASN A 556 39.09 2.71 40.23
N GLY A 557 38.14 3.49 40.76
CA GLY A 557 38.37 4.80 41.39
C GLY A 557 38.00 4.91 42.87
N ALA A 558 38.24 6.10 43.44
CA ALA A 558 37.89 6.47 44.82
C ALA A 558 36.38 6.60 45.08
N LEU A 559 35.54 6.56 44.03
CA LEU A 559 34.09 6.72 44.09
C LEU A 559 33.35 5.38 44.30
N TYR A 560 33.94 4.26 43.90
CA TYR A 560 33.35 2.93 44.04
C TYR A 560 32.90 2.57 45.48
N PRO A 561 33.65 2.91 46.56
CA PRO A 561 33.24 2.58 47.93
C PRO A 561 31.90 3.17 48.36
N ASP A 562 31.49 4.31 47.79
CA ASP A 562 30.26 5.01 48.15
C ASP A 562 29.03 4.54 47.34
N ILE A 563 29.25 3.83 46.23
CA ILE A 563 28.20 3.21 45.39
C ILE A 563 28.20 1.67 45.47
N ASP A 564 28.99 1.09 46.38
CA ASP A 564 29.07 -0.35 46.62
C ASP A 564 27.68 -0.90 47.04
N PRO A 565 27.17 -1.99 46.42
CA PRO A 565 25.92 -2.64 46.80
C PRO A 565 25.79 -3.02 48.28
N ALA A 566 26.91 -3.10 49.02
CA ALA A 566 26.93 -3.37 50.45
C ALA A 566 26.93 -2.11 51.36
N ARG A 567 27.03 -0.90 50.79
CA ARG A 567 27.13 0.36 51.55
C ARG A 567 25.76 0.86 51.99
N ILE A 568 25.40 0.66 53.26
CA ILE A 568 24.22 1.26 53.89
C ILE A 568 24.64 2.39 54.86
N PRO A 569 23.94 3.53 54.91
CA PRO A 569 24.22 4.58 55.89
C PRO A 569 24.12 4.09 57.34
N ALA A 570 25.14 4.37 58.16
CA ALA A 570 25.18 3.93 59.55
C ALA A 570 24.25 4.75 60.47
N ASP A 571 24.08 6.04 60.16
CA ASP A 571 23.22 6.97 60.89
C ASP A 571 22.77 8.14 60.00
N ALA A 572 22.00 9.08 60.58
CA ALA A 572 21.47 10.24 59.86
C ALA A 572 22.57 11.18 59.33
N ALA A 573 23.69 11.33 60.03
CA ALA A 573 24.78 12.19 59.59
C ALA A 573 25.57 11.54 58.45
N ASP A 574 25.77 10.22 58.52
CA ASP A 574 26.34 9.42 57.45
C ASP A 574 25.45 9.43 56.20
N ALA A 575 24.13 9.35 56.36
CA ALA A 575 23.16 9.46 55.26
C ALA A 575 23.21 10.83 54.58
N ALA A 576 23.31 11.92 55.34
CA ALA A 576 23.46 13.27 54.80
C ALA A 576 24.78 13.43 54.01
N GLY A 577 25.89 12.88 54.53
CA GLY A 577 27.16 12.86 53.83
C GLY A 577 27.11 12.06 52.54
N LEU A 578 26.48 10.87 52.58
CA LEU A 578 26.31 10.01 51.41
C LEU A 578 25.43 10.67 50.33
N ALA A 579 24.36 11.38 50.71
CA ALA A 579 23.55 12.14 49.77
C ALA A 579 24.39 13.17 48.98
N THR A 580 25.29 13.88 49.66
CA THR A 580 26.20 14.85 49.01
C THR A 580 27.17 14.15 48.05
N THR A 581 27.69 12.98 48.43
CA THR A 581 28.58 12.20 47.56
C THR A 581 27.84 11.64 46.33
N LEU A 582 26.64 11.10 46.51
CA LEU A 582 25.81 10.56 45.44
C LEU A 582 25.40 11.65 44.44
N GLU A 583 25.12 12.86 44.92
CA GLU A 583 24.88 14.03 44.08
C GLU A 583 26.09 14.34 43.19
N ALA A 584 27.30 14.36 43.76
CA ALA A 584 28.54 14.58 42.99
C ALA A 584 28.76 13.47 41.94
N ILE A 585 28.55 12.20 42.31
CA ILE A 585 28.69 11.05 41.39
C ILE A 585 27.65 11.11 40.27
N ARG A 586 26.39 11.46 40.60
CA ARG A 586 25.32 11.68 39.61
C ARG A 586 25.74 12.75 38.61
N HIS A 587 26.34 13.84 39.09
CA HIS A 587 26.80 14.93 38.25
C HIS A 587 27.94 14.53 37.32
N ASP A 588 28.90 13.75 37.81
CA ASP A 588 29.96 13.16 36.99
C ASP A 588 29.38 12.21 35.94
N MET A 589 28.38 11.39 36.29
CA MET A 589 27.68 10.50 35.36
C MET A 589 26.91 11.26 34.28
N MET A 590 26.18 12.34 34.63
CA MET A 590 25.52 13.22 33.66
C MET A 590 26.53 13.89 32.72
N THR A 591 27.73 14.22 33.23
CA THR A 591 28.81 14.76 32.40
C THR A 591 29.32 13.72 31.41
N LEU A 592 29.51 12.48 31.86
CA LEU A 592 29.89 11.39 30.98
C LEU A 592 28.81 11.06 29.94
N GLU A 593 27.52 11.05 30.33
CA GLU A 593 26.40 10.84 29.41
C GLU A 593 26.43 11.84 28.25
N ARG A 594 26.67 13.13 28.54
CA ARG A 594 26.82 14.18 27.51
C ARG A 594 28.02 13.96 26.61
N GLN A 595 29.14 13.51 27.19
CA GLN A 595 30.35 13.17 26.45
C GLN A 595 30.14 11.97 25.51
N LEU A 596 29.48 10.90 25.99
CA LEU A 596 29.16 9.71 25.20
C LEU A 596 28.18 10.01 24.06
N GLN A 597 27.22 10.90 24.29
CA GLN A 597 26.35 11.39 23.21
C GLN A 597 27.18 12.08 22.12
N THR A 598 28.05 13.01 22.53
CA THR A 598 28.91 13.72 21.56
C THR A 598 29.83 12.74 20.83
N ASP A 599 30.34 11.70 21.49
CA ASP A 599 31.14 10.68 20.81
C ASP A 599 30.33 9.87 19.81
N THR A 600 29.08 9.53 20.17
CA THR A 600 28.16 8.84 19.27
C THR A 600 27.90 9.68 18.01
N ASP A 601 27.71 10.99 18.17
CA ASP A 601 27.43 11.91 17.08
C ASP A 601 28.68 12.11 16.19
N GLN A 602 29.86 12.26 16.78
CA GLN A 602 31.14 12.29 16.06
C GLN A 602 31.42 10.99 15.29
N LEU A 603 31.15 9.82 15.89
CA LEU A 603 31.30 8.52 15.23
C LEU A 603 30.28 8.34 14.09
N ASN A 604 29.03 8.80 14.28
CA ASN A 604 28.03 8.84 13.22
C ASN A 604 28.46 9.74 12.05
N MET A 605 29.03 10.91 12.34
CA MET A 605 29.58 11.81 11.32
C MET A 605 30.71 11.10 10.55
N LEU A 606 31.61 10.41 11.25
CA LEU A 606 32.67 9.62 10.64
C LEU A 606 32.12 8.51 9.73
N GLU A 607 31.10 7.78 10.18
CA GLU A 607 30.49 6.69 9.40
C GLU A 607 29.77 7.18 8.15
N THR A 608 29.06 8.30 8.24
CA THR A 608 28.12 8.73 7.19
C THR A 608 28.71 9.77 6.24
N ARG A 609 29.73 10.52 6.67
CA ARG A 609 30.26 11.67 5.93
C ARG A 609 31.74 11.57 5.64
N SER A 610 32.52 10.91 6.50
CA SER A 610 33.98 10.82 6.36
C SER A 610 34.48 9.58 5.63
N ASP A 611 33.62 8.63 5.26
CA ASP A 611 33.96 7.49 4.40
C ASP A 611 33.25 7.62 3.04
N PRO A 612 33.97 7.52 1.91
CA PRO A 612 33.37 7.59 0.57
C PRO A 612 32.34 6.47 0.31
N PHE A 613 32.48 5.33 0.98
CA PHE A 613 31.55 4.20 0.96
C PHE A 613 30.50 4.26 2.07
N GLY A 614 30.67 5.13 3.07
CA GLY A 614 29.81 5.24 4.25
C GLY A 614 28.36 5.54 3.92
N LYS A 615 28.10 6.66 3.23
CA LYS A 615 26.75 7.04 2.79
C LYS A 615 26.10 6.01 1.85
N PRO A 616 26.76 5.53 0.78
CA PRO A 616 26.22 4.46 -0.07
C PRO A 616 25.87 3.18 0.70
N ASN A 617 26.71 2.78 1.66
CA ASN A 617 26.46 1.61 2.52
C ASN A 617 25.28 1.84 3.46
N ALA A 618 25.15 3.03 4.05
CA ALA A 618 24.01 3.38 4.90
C ALA A 618 22.69 3.41 4.11
N GLU A 619 22.69 4.00 2.91
CA GLU A 619 21.52 4.02 2.01
C GLU A 619 21.13 2.59 1.57
N LEU A 620 22.10 1.73 1.33
CA LEU A 620 21.87 0.31 1.03
C LEU A 620 21.29 -0.46 2.21
N GLN A 621 21.79 -0.22 3.43
CA GLN A 621 21.26 -0.84 4.63
C GLN A 621 19.82 -0.39 4.87
N ALA A 622 19.54 0.91 4.75
CA ALA A 622 18.18 1.44 4.84
C ALA A 622 17.23 0.83 3.80
N LEU A 623 17.70 0.63 2.56
CA LEU A 623 16.93 -0.06 1.52
C LEU A 623 16.67 -1.53 1.88
N THR A 624 17.62 -2.20 2.51
CA THR A 624 17.48 -3.59 2.99
C THR A 624 16.39 -3.67 4.06
N ASP A 625 16.41 -2.77 5.04
CA ASP A 625 15.40 -2.70 6.10
C ASP A 625 14.00 -2.42 5.53
N GLN A 626 13.89 -1.49 4.57
CA GLN A 626 12.63 -1.19 3.88
C GLN A 626 12.06 -2.42 3.15
N LEU A 627 12.93 -3.25 2.57
CA LEU A 627 12.50 -4.46 1.88
C LEU A 627 12.08 -5.57 2.83
N GLU A 628 12.75 -5.71 3.97
CA GLU A 628 12.31 -6.62 5.05
C GLU A 628 10.95 -6.19 5.62
N GLU A 629 10.72 -4.89 5.79
CA GLU A 629 9.42 -4.36 6.23
C GLU A 629 8.33 -4.62 5.17
N LEU A 630 8.61 -4.36 3.89
CA LEU A 630 7.69 -4.64 2.78
C LEU A 630 7.34 -6.13 2.68
N LYS A 631 8.30 -7.00 2.97
CA LYS A 631 8.13 -8.46 3.01
C LYS A 631 7.27 -8.89 4.20
N ALA A 632 7.48 -8.29 5.37
CA ALA A 632 6.77 -8.61 6.61
C ALA A 632 5.36 -8.00 6.70
N ALA A 633 5.07 -6.95 5.93
CA ALA A 633 3.78 -6.26 5.95
C ALA A 633 2.63 -7.22 5.59
N ALA A 634 1.66 -7.37 6.50
CA ALA A 634 0.62 -8.39 6.45
C ALA A 634 -0.19 -8.39 5.13
N GLN A 635 -0.46 -9.60 4.62
CA GLN A 635 -1.43 -9.83 3.55
C GLN A 635 -2.85 -9.64 4.09
N THR A 636 -3.46 -8.48 3.92
CA THR A 636 -4.90 -8.36 4.21
C THR A 636 -5.70 -9.05 3.12
N GLU A 637 -6.63 -9.94 3.49
CA GLU A 637 -7.55 -10.58 2.55
C GLU A 637 -8.47 -9.54 1.89
N ILE A 638 -9.00 -9.92 0.72
CA ILE A 638 -9.71 -9.05 -0.21
C ILE A 638 -10.93 -8.43 0.49
N GLY A 639 -10.86 -7.12 0.77
CA GLY A 639 -12.00 -6.25 1.12
C GLY A 639 -12.15 -5.84 2.59
N ALA A 640 -11.37 -4.85 3.07
CA ALA A 640 -11.82 -3.99 4.19
C ALA A 640 -11.14 -2.62 4.10
N ASP A 641 -11.83 -1.48 4.27
CA ASP A 641 -12.87 -1.17 5.28
C ASP A 641 -14.14 -0.45 4.75
N GLU A 642 -14.96 0.10 5.65
CA GLU A 642 -16.23 0.83 5.39
C GLU A 642 -16.07 2.14 4.57
N ASP A 643 -14.83 2.62 4.40
CA ASP A 643 -14.43 3.72 3.49
C ASP A 643 -13.47 3.25 2.35
N GLY A 644 -13.12 1.96 2.30
CA GLY A 644 -12.71 1.19 1.11
C GLY A 644 -11.25 1.21 0.66
N ASN A 645 -10.28 1.67 1.46
CA ASN A 645 -8.88 1.87 1.00
C ASN A 645 -7.87 0.78 1.43
N GLY A 646 -8.21 -0.50 1.29
CA GLY A 646 -7.31 -1.63 1.58
C GLY A 646 -6.91 -2.43 0.33
N GLY A 647 -5.71 -2.20 -0.22
CA GLY A 647 -5.13 -2.98 -1.32
C GLY A 647 -4.16 -4.05 -0.79
N ARG A 648 -4.33 -5.31 -1.23
CA ARG A 648 -3.39 -6.42 -0.95
C ARG A 648 -1.93 -6.00 -1.23
N ASN A 649 -1.03 -6.21 -0.28
CA ASN A 649 0.41 -6.13 -0.54
C ASN A 649 0.85 -7.32 -1.38
N LEU A 650 1.07 -7.11 -2.68
CA LEU A 650 1.51 -8.17 -3.59
C LEU A 650 3.01 -8.52 -3.45
N LEU A 651 3.74 -7.78 -2.60
CA LEU A 651 5.17 -7.95 -2.35
C LEU A 651 5.47 -8.68 -1.03
N ALA A 652 4.44 -8.97 -0.22
CA ALA A 652 4.62 -9.68 1.05
C ALA A 652 5.08 -11.13 0.83
N GLU A 653 5.78 -11.70 1.81
CA GLU A 653 6.16 -13.11 1.79
C GLU A 653 4.93 -14.03 1.77
N GLY A 654 4.98 -15.12 1.00
CA GLY A 654 3.87 -16.07 0.91
C GLY A 654 2.72 -15.61 -0.01
N THR A 655 2.89 -14.52 -0.77
CA THR A 655 1.79 -13.93 -1.56
C THR A 655 1.55 -14.75 -2.81
N THR A 656 0.36 -15.35 -2.88
CA THR A 656 -0.15 -16.03 -4.08
C THR A 656 -0.78 -15.05 -5.07
N ASP A 657 -0.95 -15.50 -6.31
CA ASP A 657 -1.65 -14.75 -7.36
C ASP A 657 -3.01 -14.21 -6.90
N LEU A 658 -3.21 -12.90 -7.05
CA LEU A 658 -4.51 -12.26 -6.87
C LEU A 658 -5.33 -12.44 -8.14
N ARG A 659 -6.37 -13.27 -8.05
CA ARG A 659 -7.34 -13.48 -9.13
C ARG A 659 -8.60 -12.67 -8.86
N VAL A 660 -8.97 -11.82 -9.82
CA VAL A 660 -10.22 -11.07 -9.81
C VAL A 660 -11.08 -11.54 -10.98
N TYR A 661 -12.39 -11.49 -10.81
CA TYR A 661 -13.35 -12.03 -11.77
C TYR A 661 -14.39 -11.00 -12.15
N THR A 662 -14.82 -11.02 -13.41
CA THR A 662 -16.08 -10.37 -13.80
C THR A 662 -17.27 -11.22 -13.35
N THR A 663 -18.47 -10.63 -13.28
CA THR A 663 -19.78 -11.29 -13.13
C THR A 663 -19.98 -12.39 -14.16
N SER A 664 -19.39 -12.20 -15.33
CA SER A 664 -19.39 -13.13 -16.46
C SER A 664 -18.36 -14.26 -16.34
N GLY A 665 -17.49 -14.22 -15.33
CA GLY A 665 -16.48 -15.25 -15.07
C GLY A 665 -15.15 -15.09 -15.81
N GLU A 666 -14.92 -13.97 -16.51
CA GLU A 666 -13.61 -13.63 -17.05
C GLU A 666 -12.64 -13.40 -15.88
N SER A 667 -11.48 -14.06 -15.91
CA SER A 667 -10.50 -13.96 -14.83
C SER A 667 -9.31 -13.10 -15.25
N PHE A 668 -8.91 -12.22 -14.35
CA PHE A 668 -7.69 -11.44 -14.47
C PHE A 668 -6.79 -11.76 -13.29
N VAL A 669 -5.50 -11.89 -13.57
CA VAL A 669 -4.52 -12.31 -12.58
C VAL A 669 -3.49 -11.22 -12.40
N MET A 670 -3.33 -10.76 -11.15
CA MET A 670 -2.17 -10.02 -10.68
C MET A 670 -1.27 -11.01 -9.96
N ARG A 671 -0.13 -11.34 -10.57
CA ARG A 671 0.81 -12.31 -9.95
C ARG A 671 1.48 -11.72 -8.72
N GLY A 672 1.60 -12.53 -7.68
CA GLY A 672 2.30 -12.18 -6.43
C GLY A 672 3.81 -12.34 -6.56
N ALA A 673 4.56 -11.79 -5.59
CA ALA A 673 6.02 -11.80 -5.65
C ALA A 673 6.64 -13.21 -5.64
N ASP A 674 6.04 -14.17 -4.94
CA ASP A 674 6.50 -15.56 -4.90
C ASP A 674 6.42 -16.25 -6.27
N THR A 675 5.39 -15.93 -7.05
CA THR A 675 5.17 -16.49 -8.39
C THR A 675 6.28 -16.09 -9.36
N TYR A 676 6.94 -14.97 -9.10
CA TYR A 676 8.06 -14.47 -9.90
C TYR A 676 9.44 -14.91 -9.39
N GLY A 677 9.52 -15.69 -8.28
CA GLY A 677 10.78 -16.22 -7.76
C GLY A 677 11.66 -15.16 -7.08
N LEU A 678 11.09 -14.49 -6.08
CA LEU A 678 11.55 -13.33 -5.32
C LEU A 678 12.99 -12.80 -5.51
N LEU A 679 13.00 -11.54 -5.98
CA LEU A 679 14.07 -10.54 -5.89
C LEU A 679 14.52 -10.18 -4.49
N VAL A 680 13.62 -10.25 -3.52
CA VAL A 680 13.86 -9.65 -2.19
C VAL A 680 14.90 -10.46 -1.44
N GLU A 681 14.87 -11.79 -1.56
CA GLU A 681 15.89 -12.68 -0.98
C GLU A 681 17.26 -12.52 -1.66
N ASP A 682 17.29 -12.50 -3.00
CA ASP A 682 18.53 -12.28 -3.74
C ASP A 682 19.10 -10.88 -3.50
N PHE A 683 18.22 -9.87 -3.34
CA PHE A 683 18.59 -8.50 -3.01
C PHE A 683 19.11 -8.38 -1.57
N ILE A 684 18.39 -8.91 -0.59
CA ILE A 684 18.81 -8.90 0.82
C ILE A 684 20.12 -9.67 0.96
N THR A 685 20.27 -10.79 0.26
CA THR A 685 21.53 -11.56 0.22
C THR A 685 22.67 -10.73 -0.39
N ALA A 686 22.41 -10.05 -1.52
CA ALA A 686 23.34 -9.11 -2.14
C ALA A 686 23.73 -7.97 -1.20
N ALA A 687 22.75 -7.26 -0.63
CA ALA A 687 22.94 -6.13 0.28
C ALA A 687 23.66 -6.54 1.57
N ASN A 688 23.38 -7.73 2.13
CA ASN A 688 24.11 -8.26 3.28
C ASN A 688 25.57 -8.62 2.92
N SER A 689 25.86 -8.99 1.67
CA SER A 689 27.22 -9.29 1.21
C SER A 689 28.09 -8.05 0.93
N LEU A 690 27.43 -6.91 0.66
CA LEU A 690 28.05 -5.59 0.48
C LEU A 690 28.72 -5.06 1.76
N ALA A 691 28.40 -5.64 2.93
CA ALA A 691 29.10 -5.37 4.19
C ALA A 691 30.56 -5.89 4.22
N THR A 692 31.06 -6.48 3.13
CA THR A 692 32.43 -6.94 2.98
C THR A 692 33.14 -6.08 1.93
N THR A 693 34.37 -5.67 2.22
CA THR A 693 35.25 -4.74 1.46
C THR A 693 35.52 -5.06 -0.03
N ASP A 694 34.78 -6.00 -0.65
CA ASP A 694 34.94 -6.37 -2.07
C ASP A 694 34.03 -5.56 -3.00
N ARG A 695 34.65 -4.58 -3.67
CA ARG A 695 34.04 -3.72 -4.67
C ARG A 695 33.52 -4.47 -5.90
N ALA A 696 34.20 -5.53 -6.35
CA ALA A 696 33.79 -6.25 -7.55
C ALA A 696 32.54 -7.12 -7.31
N GLY A 697 32.38 -7.63 -6.08
CA GLY A 697 31.16 -8.30 -5.65
C GLY A 697 29.97 -7.34 -5.53
N THR A 698 30.22 -6.15 -5.01
CA THR A 698 29.27 -5.05 -4.81
C THR A 698 28.58 -4.60 -6.10
N ASP A 699 29.35 -4.23 -7.14
CA ASP A 699 28.79 -3.73 -8.41
C ASP A 699 27.95 -4.81 -9.10
N LEU A 700 28.42 -6.06 -9.11
CA LEU A 700 27.70 -7.18 -9.69
C LEU A 700 26.39 -7.47 -8.96
N ALA A 701 26.38 -7.32 -7.63
CA ALA A 701 25.22 -7.53 -6.79
C ALA A 701 24.14 -6.45 -7.05
N ILE A 702 24.53 -5.17 -7.12
CA ILE A 702 23.63 -4.06 -7.45
C ILE A 702 23.08 -4.20 -8.88
N ASP A 703 23.92 -4.57 -9.85
CA ASP A 703 23.49 -4.81 -11.23
C ASP A 703 22.47 -5.95 -11.32
N THR A 704 22.71 -7.05 -10.60
CA THR A 704 21.80 -8.20 -10.56
C THR A 704 20.46 -7.81 -9.96
N ALA A 705 20.48 -7.11 -8.82
CA ALA A 705 19.28 -6.57 -8.18
C ALA A 705 18.48 -5.65 -9.11
N LEU A 706 19.14 -4.69 -9.75
CA LEU A 706 18.49 -3.74 -10.64
C LEU A 706 17.85 -4.45 -11.85
N ASN A 707 18.57 -5.38 -12.48
CA ASN A 707 18.05 -6.15 -13.61
C ASN A 707 16.83 -6.99 -13.24
N ASN A 708 16.88 -7.65 -12.08
CA ASN A 708 15.74 -8.41 -11.59
C ASN A 708 14.56 -7.46 -11.32
N ALA A 709 14.76 -6.32 -10.65
CA ALA A 709 13.69 -5.39 -10.29
C ALA A 709 13.00 -4.81 -11.53
N LEU A 710 13.79 -4.50 -12.56
CA LEU A 710 13.29 -4.06 -13.87
C LEU A 710 12.43 -5.13 -14.54
N SER A 711 12.89 -6.39 -14.54
CA SER A 711 12.14 -7.52 -15.09
C SER A 711 10.80 -7.72 -14.36
N PHE A 712 10.81 -7.65 -13.04
CA PHE A 712 9.63 -7.80 -12.19
C PHE A 712 8.63 -6.66 -12.42
N ARG A 713 9.10 -5.40 -12.45
CA ARG A 713 8.30 -4.22 -12.81
C ARG A 713 7.61 -4.39 -14.15
N ASP A 714 8.32 -4.86 -15.18
CA ASP A 714 7.77 -4.99 -16.53
C ASP A 714 6.68 -6.08 -16.62
N GLN A 715 6.81 -7.13 -15.82
CA GLN A 715 5.79 -8.17 -15.67
C GLN A 715 4.54 -7.62 -14.95
N PHE A 716 4.70 -6.88 -13.84
CA PHE A 716 3.59 -6.18 -13.18
C PHE A 716 2.88 -5.18 -14.09
N LYS A 717 3.64 -4.39 -14.86
CA LYS A 717 3.09 -3.47 -15.87
C LYS A 717 2.27 -4.19 -16.92
N THR A 718 2.61 -5.43 -17.25
CA THR A 718 1.85 -6.24 -18.20
C THR A 718 0.52 -6.67 -17.58
N ASP A 719 0.54 -7.26 -16.39
CA ASP A 719 -0.67 -7.72 -15.68
C ASP A 719 -1.63 -6.55 -15.41
N LEU A 720 -1.10 -5.41 -14.94
CA LEU A 720 -1.86 -4.20 -14.67
C LEU A 720 -2.50 -3.61 -15.94
N ARG A 721 -1.83 -3.70 -17.10
CA ARG A 721 -2.37 -3.22 -18.38
C ARG A 721 -3.63 -3.98 -18.78
N HIS A 722 -3.70 -5.29 -18.53
CA HIS A 722 -4.89 -6.09 -18.84
C HIS A 722 -6.10 -5.67 -18.01
N ILE A 723 -5.94 -5.54 -16.69
CA ILE A 723 -7.02 -5.08 -15.80
C ILE A 723 -7.43 -3.64 -16.13
N THR A 724 -6.47 -2.77 -16.38
CA THR A 724 -6.73 -1.35 -16.71
C THR A 724 -7.48 -1.21 -18.03
N ALA A 725 -7.12 -1.98 -19.05
CA ALA A 725 -7.83 -2.00 -20.32
C ALA A 725 -9.30 -2.41 -20.13
N LYS A 726 -9.56 -3.45 -19.33
CA LYS A 726 -10.94 -3.89 -19.04
C LYS A 726 -11.73 -2.88 -18.23
N LEU A 727 -11.13 -2.28 -17.21
CA LEU A 727 -11.78 -1.22 -16.42
C LEU A 727 -12.14 0.00 -17.28
N ASN A 728 -11.29 0.40 -18.22
CA ASN A 728 -11.59 1.49 -19.15
C ASN A 728 -12.79 1.15 -20.06
N GLU A 729 -12.84 -0.08 -20.58
CA GLU A 729 -13.99 -0.58 -21.36
C GLU A 729 -15.28 -0.52 -20.53
N LEU A 730 -15.26 -1.03 -19.30
CA LEU A 730 -16.43 -1.05 -18.41
C LEU A 730 -16.88 0.35 -18.00
N ASN A 731 -15.95 1.27 -17.75
CA ASN A 731 -16.26 2.66 -17.45
C ASN A 731 -16.97 3.35 -18.63
N LEU A 732 -16.55 3.08 -19.87
CA LEU A 732 -17.24 3.58 -21.06
C LEU A 732 -18.65 2.99 -21.17
N ILE A 733 -18.83 1.69 -20.91
CA ILE A 733 -20.16 1.06 -20.89
C ILE A 733 -21.08 1.69 -19.84
N ALA A 734 -20.58 1.89 -18.62
CA ALA A 734 -21.33 2.52 -17.53
C ALA A 734 -21.66 3.99 -17.83
N GLN A 735 -20.80 4.69 -18.55
CA GLN A 735 -21.06 6.06 -18.99
C GLN A 735 -22.12 6.12 -20.08
N ASP A 736 -22.03 5.26 -21.10
CA ASP A 736 -22.94 5.22 -22.25
C ASP A 736 -24.37 4.78 -21.87
N ASN A 737 -24.52 4.01 -20.79
CA ASN A 737 -25.80 3.41 -20.35
C ASN A 737 -26.29 3.97 -19.01
N ALA A 738 -25.73 5.10 -18.56
CA ALA A 738 -26.21 5.75 -17.35
C ALA A 738 -27.71 6.10 -17.50
N PRO A 739 -28.55 5.93 -16.46
CA PRO A 739 -29.96 6.23 -16.56
C PRO A 739 -30.17 7.74 -16.82
N GLU A 740 -30.52 8.10 -18.06
CA GLU A 740 -30.89 9.46 -18.45
C GLU A 740 -32.41 9.67 -18.40
N THR A 741 -32.81 10.86 -17.95
CA THR A 741 -34.16 11.40 -18.11
C THR A 741 -34.30 11.98 -19.51
N ASP A 742 -35.20 11.38 -20.31
CA ASP A 742 -35.72 11.81 -21.63
C ASP A 742 -35.07 11.11 -22.86
N PRO A 743 -35.76 10.14 -23.50
CA PRO A 743 -35.22 9.42 -24.64
C PRO A 743 -35.62 10.12 -25.95
N THR A 744 -34.67 10.75 -26.62
CA THR A 744 -34.86 11.19 -28.01
C THR A 744 -33.68 10.85 -28.89
N GLU A 745 -33.55 9.59 -29.30
CA GLU A 745 -32.99 9.26 -30.62
C GLU A 745 -33.78 8.11 -31.24
N THR A 746 -34.25 8.32 -32.47
CA THR A 746 -35.00 7.34 -33.26
C THR A 746 -34.07 6.66 -34.24
N SER A 747 -33.75 5.39 -33.97
CA SER A 747 -33.24 4.46 -34.98
C SER A 747 -34.34 4.08 -35.97
N ASP A 748 -33.98 3.88 -37.25
CA ASP A 748 -34.87 3.42 -38.32
C ASP A 748 -35.27 1.93 -38.18
N PHE A 749 -34.71 1.19 -37.21
CA PHE A 749 -34.98 -0.23 -36.98
C PHE A 749 -35.25 -0.48 -35.49
N ALA A 750 -36.41 -1.04 -35.17
CA ALA A 750 -36.78 -1.35 -33.79
C ALA A 750 -35.85 -2.44 -33.22
N ASN A 751 -35.23 -2.19 -32.06
CA ASN A 751 -34.49 -3.21 -31.31
C ASN A 751 -35.42 -4.40 -30.96
N PRO A 752 -35.23 -5.60 -31.56
CA PRO A 752 -36.09 -6.74 -31.30
C PRO A 752 -35.75 -7.44 -29.97
N TYR A 753 -34.71 -6.98 -29.26
CA TYR A 753 -34.26 -7.54 -27.98
C TYR A 753 -34.56 -6.62 -26.79
N LYS A 754 -35.23 -5.49 -27.02
CA LYS A 754 -35.50 -4.45 -26.01
C LYS A 754 -36.38 -4.95 -24.85
N ASP A 755 -37.23 -5.94 -25.12
CA ASP A 755 -38.21 -6.46 -24.18
C ASP A 755 -37.62 -7.57 -23.28
N ALA A 756 -36.34 -7.93 -23.48
CA ALA A 756 -35.63 -8.86 -22.61
C ALA A 756 -35.34 -8.22 -21.26
N ASN A 757 -35.96 -8.74 -20.20
CA ASN A 757 -35.77 -8.22 -18.85
C ASN A 757 -34.38 -8.57 -18.27
N ALA A 758 -34.01 -7.94 -17.16
CA ALA A 758 -32.71 -8.13 -16.52
C ALA A 758 -32.43 -9.61 -16.17
N PHE A 759 -33.44 -10.35 -15.73
CA PHE A 759 -33.33 -11.77 -15.43
C PHE A 759 -32.98 -12.59 -16.68
N THR A 760 -33.65 -12.32 -17.81
CA THR A 760 -33.37 -12.93 -19.11
C THR A 760 -31.93 -12.69 -19.54
N LEU A 761 -31.44 -11.46 -19.43
CA LEU A 761 -30.08 -11.09 -19.82
C LEU A 761 -29.03 -11.77 -18.93
N GLN A 762 -29.27 -11.85 -17.61
CA GLN A 762 -28.41 -12.59 -16.67
C GLN A 762 -28.39 -14.09 -16.99
N PHE A 763 -29.56 -14.67 -17.28
CA PHE A 763 -29.67 -16.08 -17.61
C PHE A 763 -28.94 -16.42 -18.92
N ILE A 764 -29.01 -15.54 -19.92
CA ILE A 764 -28.25 -15.69 -21.17
C ILE A 764 -26.75 -15.61 -20.93
N GLN A 765 -26.27 -14.66 -20.12
CA GLN A 765 -24.84 -14.58 -19.78
C GLN A 765 -24.36 -15.86 -19.10
N ARG A 766 -25.16 -16.42 -18.18
CA ARG A 766 -24.88 -17.71 -17.54
C ARG A 766 -24.83 -18.85 -18.54
N TYR A 767 -25.82 -18.93 -19.43
CA TYR A 767 -25.87 -19.93 -20.50
C TYR A 767 -24.61 -19.87 -21.38
N LEU A 768 -24.22 -18.67 -21.83
CA LEU A 768 -23.04 -18.48 -22.67
C LEU A 768 -21.75 -18.81 -21.94
N ALA A 769 -21.63 -18.45 -20.66
CA ALA A 769 -20.50 -18.82 -19.82
C ALA A 769 -20.38 -20.35 -19.68
N LEU A 770 -21.49 -21.06 -19.44
CA LEU A 770 -21.50 -22.52 -19.35
C LEU A 770 -21.22 -23.19 -20.70
N ASN A 771 -21.68 -22.60 -21.81
CA ASN A 771 -21.42 -23.11 -23.15
C ASN A 771 -19.95 -22.91 -23.60
N ASP A 772 -19.37 -21.75 -23.29
CA ASP A 772 -17.94 -21.45 -23.50
C ASP A 772 -17.05 -22.33 -22.60
N GLN A 773 -17.57 -22.79 -21.45
CA GLN A 773 -16.89 -23.74 -20.56
C GLN A 773 -17.08 -25.21 -20.93
N ALA A 774 -18.24 -25.61 -21.47
CA ALA A 774 -18.42 -26.97 -22.00
C ALA A 774 -17.46 -27.25 -23.18
N THR A 775 -17.00 -26.19 -23.85
CA THR A 775 -15.95 -26.22 -24.86
C THR A 775 -14.51 -26.18 -24.28
N GLN A 776 -14.33 -25.92 -22.97
CA GLN A 776 -13.04 -25.93 -22.24
C GLN A 776 -13.16 -26.60 -20.84
N SER A 777 -12.86 -27.89 -20.74
CA SER A 777 -13.16 -28.78 -19.59
C SER A 777 -12.81 -28.31 -18.15
N ALA A 778 -13.81 -28.48 -17.26
CA ALA A 778 -13.83 -28.99 -15.87
C ALA A 778 -12.97 -28.34 -14.76
N ASN A 779 -13.53 -27.32 -14.08
CA ASN A 779 -13.53 -27.13 -12.61
C ASN A 779 -14.08 -25.72 -12.31
N ASN A 780 -15.32 -25.57 -11.82
CA ASN A 780 -15.84 -24.22 -11.55
C ASN A 780 -16.82 -24.10 -10.35
N PRO A 781 -16.56 -23.19 -9.38
CA PRO A 781 -17.38 -22.93 -8.18
C PRO A 781 -18.77 -22.25 -8.34
N TYR A 782 -19.31 -22.01 -9.53
CA TYR A 782 -20.66 -21.38 -9.70
C TYR A 782 -21.87 -22.27 -9.38
N LEU A 783 -21.66 -23.44 -8.76
CA LEU A 783 -22.74 -24.30 -8.26
C LEU A 783 -23.49 -23.72 -7.04
N LEU A 784 -23.12 -22.53 -6.54
CA LEU A 784 -23.58 -22.04 -5.24
C LEU A 784 -24.62 -20.90 -5.28
N LEU A 785 -24.99 -20.34 -6.43
CA LEU A 785 -25.91 -19.16 -6.44
C LEU A 785 -27.41 -19.48 -6.46
N PHE A 786 -27.81 -20.76 -6.54
CA PHE A 786 -29.19 -21.20 -6.32
C PHE A 786 -29.22 -22.38 -5.33
N GLY A 787 -28.67 -22.14 -4.14
CA GLY A 787 -28.91 -22.97 -2.98
C GLY A 787 -30.23 -22.58 -2.33
N GLY A 788 -31.28 -23.39 -2.55
CA GLY A 788 -32.46 -23.37 -1.69
C GLY A 788 -32.05 -23.71 -0.25
N GLY A 789 -32.41 -22.85 0.69
CA GLY A 789 -31.96 -22.92 2.07
C GLY A 789 -32.48 -24.13 2.86
N ALA A 790 -31.64 -24.62 3.77
CA ALA A 790 -31.99 -24.90 5.17
C ALA A 790 -30.72 -25.32 5.96
N GLY A 791 -30.34 -24.50 6.95
CA GLY A 791 -29.65 -24.94 8.16
C GLY A 791 -28.17 -25.30 8.04
N GLY A 792 -27.30 -24.30 8.25
CA GLY A 792 -26.00 -24.55 8.84
C GLY A 792 -26.18 -24.86 10.33
N ASP A 793 -25.65 -25.99 10.78
CA ASP A 793 -25.09 -26.09 12.12
C ASP A 793 -23.72 -26.74 11.99
N ASP A 794 -22.79 -26.12 12.71
CA ASP A 794 -21.38 -26.48 12.79
C ASP A 794 -21.20 -27.90 13.32
N SER A 795 -20.34 -28.69 12.68
CA SER A 795 -19.17 -29.30 13.33
C SER A 795 -18.62 -30.52 12.58
N GLY A 796 -17.33 -30.46 12.27
CA GLY A 796 -16.43 -31.61 12.43
C GLY A 796 -16.35 -32.65 11.31
N GLY A 797 -15.35 -32.48 10.46
CA GLY A 797 -14.35 -33.53 10.19
C GLY A 797 -14.80 -34.93 9.73
N ALA A 798 -14.52 -35.17 8.44
CA ALA A 798 -14.04 -36.43 7.85
C ALA A 798 -15.04 -37.57 7.49
N SER A 799 -15.01 -37.89 6.19
CA SER A 799 -15.02 -39.24 5.59
C SER A 799 -16.35 -39.88 5.16
N GLY A 800 -16.36 -40.40 3.91
CA GLY A 800 -17.38 -41.29 3.32
C GLY A 800 -17.66 -40.92 1.85
N ILE A 801 -17.06 -41.53 0.82
CA ILE A 801 -17.30 -42.87 0.27
C ILE A 801 -18.81 -43.20 0.07
N VAL A 802 -19.21 -43.09 -1.21
CA VAL A 802 -20.03 -44.03 -2.00
C VAL A 802 -21.57 -44.10 -1.79
N ASN A 803 -22.23 -43.86 -2.92
CA ASN A 803 -23.50 -44.41 -3.45
C ASN A 803 -24.87 -43.87 -3.03
N LEU A 804 -25.69 -43.75 -4.10
CA LEU A 804 -27.08 -44.23 -4.32
C LEU A 804 -28.14 -43.14 -4.48
N LEU A 805 -28.54 -42.82 -5.73
CA LEU A 805 -29.59 -43.54 -6.48
C LEU A 805 -29.92 -42.88 -7.85
N ILE A 806 -29.67 -43.69 -8.89
CA ILE A 806 -30.18 -43.73 -10.28
C ILE A 806 -29.78 -42.59 -11.22
#